data_AF-A0A553GPC4-F1
#
_entry.id   AF-A0A553GPC4-F1
#
_cell.length_a   1.000
_cell.length_b   1.000
_cell.length_c   1.000
_cell.angle_alpha   90.00
_cell.angle_beta   90.00
_cell.angle_gamma   90.00
#
_symmetry.space_group_name_H-M   'P 1'
#
loop_
_entity.id
_entity.type
_entity.pdbx_description
1 polymer ?
#
loop_
_entity_poly.entity_id
_entity_poly.type
_entity_poly.pdbx_seq_one_letter_code
_entity_poly.pdbx_strand_id
1 'polypeptide(L)'
;NNAVTGEMNIKYPFHISEYAHSMGNACGNLIDYWNAIESTNFFCGGAIWDWIDQAVYNYREDGTRYLAYGGDFGDKPNSGQFVMNGILFAERDLKPQYYEVKKVYQHIGFKALDIQEATIEIFNKYYFKSLSDYNLSWSLWENGSEIKNGQLAFEPIAARTKTTVKLPYDFANLKAGSEYFIKLQLTLKDNQPWADKGYVEAEEQFLLKAKTEVPTMAEVAKAAGGKVKLSDADDNIKVVSGQNFTAKFNLADGSLYGLVYNGQAIITDGNGPKLDAFRAYVNNDVWTYNNWYKNGLHNLKHKAIDSKIRTNADGTVTLAFTVVSQAPNGAIIHGSRDNFITVEELSEEKFGEDDFRFVTNQIWTVYQDGSVELQSSITTNDAQFVLPRLGYSMTLPKAYENLTYYGRGPIGNYNDRKTAQNIEKYTTRVTEEFVNFPKPQDMANHEETRWCALTNNSLSGAVFVAADEMVVSALPYTAQDIATAAHIYELPEAGDITLHLDMKVTGLGGASCGQGGPLKHDRVYAGQNDFGFIIRPAGKDLDQIAHVTPSGEVPVTITRSANGMIEISSINEDAQYLYSINGGKARDYSSTFSMRDAGTIKAWFKGNKASEVTMTFNKIEKIETTVVFVSSEEPGSGTSAKNLVDGDPSTTWHTMYSVTVAQFPHWVDFDCGEAKSIKGFTYLPRQRGRNGDIKDYTIHVSMDGENWGEPVHEGQFSKDKKEKRILLNKPVKARFVRFTAKSSQNGQDFAGGAEFGILAE
;
A
#
# COMPACT_ATOMS: atom_id res chain seq x y z
N ASN A 1 -6.50 -9.90 -27.05
CA ASN A 1 -6.22 -8.46 -27.27
C ASN A 1 -5.35 -8.37 -28.53
N ASN A 2 -5.95 -8.63 -29.70
CA ASN A 2 -5.23 -9.03 -30.92
C ASN A 2 -4.98 -7.86 -31.90
N ALA A 3 -5.51 -6.67 -31.56
CA ALA A 3 -5.40 -5.47 -32.39
C ALA A 3 -3.96 -4.93 -32.42
N VAL A 4 -3.35 -4.84 -31.24
CA VAL A 4 -2.02 -4.25 -31.05
C VAL A 4 -0.87 -5.20 -31.39
N THR A 5 -1.14 -6.51 -31.49
CA THR A 5 -0.16 -7.53 -31.91
C THR A 5 -0.04 -7.66 -33.42
N GLY A 6 -0.88 -6.96 -34.20
CA GLY A 6 -0.93 -7.08 -35.65
C GLY A 6 -1.66 -8.31 -36.17
N GLU A 7 -2.27 -9.11 -35.28
CA GLU A 7 -3.04 -10.29 -35.64
C GLU A 7 -4.40 -9.92 -36.26
N MET A 8 -4.93 -8.74 -35.92
CA MET A 8 -6.11 -8.20 -36.60
C MET A 8 -5.70 -7.48 -37.88
N ASN A 9 -6.48 -7.68 -38.95
CA ASN A 9 -6.29 -7.01 -40.24
C ASN A 9 -6.69 -5.52 -40.18
N ILE A 10 -5.98 -4.72 -39.38
CA ILE A 10 -6.23 -3.30 -39.14
C ILE A 10 -5.34 -2.47 -40.05
N LYS A 11 -5.95 -1.50 -40.75
CA LYS A 11 -5.28 -0.66 -41.75
C LYS A 11 -4.48 0.52 -41.18
N TYR A 12 -4.84 0.99 -39.98
CA TYR A 12 -4.31 2.22 -39.38
C TYR A 12 -3.60 1.92 -38.06
N PRO A 13 -2.51 2.65 -37.73
CA PRO A 13 -1.88 2.54 -36.42
C PRO A 13 -2.79 3.12 -35.34
N PHE A 14 -2.63 2.63 -34.11
CA PHE A 14 -3.27 3.21 -32.93
C PHE A 14 -2.44 4.38 -32.40
N HIS A 15 -3.12 5.49 -32.14
CA HIS A 15 -2.61 6.60 -31.33
C HIS A 15 -3.67 6.92 -30.28
N ILE A 16 -3.29 6.99 -29.00
CA ILE A 16 -4.25 7.33 -27.95
C ILE A 16 -4.41 8.86 -27.90
N SER A 17 -5.59 9.37 -28.23
CA SER A 17 -5.84 10.82 -28.19
C SER A 17 -5.61 11.40 -26.80
N GLU A 18 -6.00 10.67 -25.76
CA GLU A 18 -5.85 11.05 -24.35
C GLU A 18 -5.58 9.79 -23.51
N TYR A 19 -4.53 9.81 -22.67
CA TYR A 19 -4.22 8.72 -21.73
C TYR A 19 -3.52 9.28 -20.47
N ALA A 20 -3.26 8.40 -19.49
CA ALA A 20 -2.53 8.73 -18.26
C ALA A 20 -3.02 10.02 -17.58
N HIS A 21 -4.33 10.08 -17.29
CA HIS A 21 -5.00 11.24 -16.70
C HIS A 21 -4.27 11.74 -15.44
N SER A 22 -3.89 13.02 -15.43
CA SER A 22 -2.93 13.60 -14.47
C SER A 22 -3.58 14.42 -13.36
N MET A 23 -4.81 14.08 -12.97
CA MET A 23 -5.56 14.78 -11.93
C MET A 23 -4.95 14.61 -10.54
N GLY A 24 -4.54 15.72 -9.91
CA GLY A 24 -3.90 15.70 -8.59
C GLY A 24 -2.56 14.95 -8.60
N ASN A 25 -2.35 14.09 -7.60
CA ASN A 25 -1.18 13.20 -7.53
C ASN A 25 -1.47 11.90 -8.31
N ALA A 26 -0.94 11.80 -9.53
CA ALA A 26 -1.40 10.82 -10.53
C ALA A 26 -0.27 10.29 -11.44
N CYS A 27 -0.63 9.80 -12.64
CA CYS A 27 0.24 9.16 -13.63
C CYS A 27 0.95 7.88 -13.16
N GLY A 28 0.25 7.04 -12.40
CA GLY A 28 0.71 5.68 -12.12
C GLY A 28 0.72 4.80 -13.37
N ASN A 29 1.67 3.87 -13.45
CA ASN A 29 1.86 2.89 -14.54
C ASN A 29 2.20 3.50 -15.91
N LEU A 30 2.76 4.71 -15.95
CA LEU A 30 3.15 5.34 -17.21
C LEU A 30 4.18 4.49 -17.98
N ILE A 31 5.13 3.88 -17.26
CA ILE A 31 6.13 2.99 -17.86
C ILE A 31 5.50 1.75 -18.50
N ASP A 32 4.40 1.21 -17.93
CA ASP A 32 3.71 0.04 -18.48
C ASP A 32 3.04 0.35 -19.82
N TYR A 33 2.44 1.54 -19.95
CA TYR A 33 1.94 2.03 -21.24
C TYR A 33 3.07 2.07 -22.28
N TRP A 34 4.23 2.63 -21.93
CA TRP A 34 5.33 2.77 -22.87
C TRP A 34 6.02 1.46 -23.21
N ASN A 35 6.13 0.53 -22.27
CA ASN A 35 6.56 -0.84 -22.55
C ASN A 35 5.63 -1.51 -23.57
N ALA A 36 4.31 -1.32 -23.44
CA ALA A 36 3.35 -1.84 -24.41
C ALA A 36 3.44 -1.12 -25.77
N ILE A 37 3.52 0.22 -25.79
CA ILE A 37 3.64 1.03 -27.01
C ILE A 37 4.91 0.67 -27.78
N GLU A 38 6.06 0.55 -27.11
CA GLU A 38 7.34 0.25 -27.74
C GLU A 38 7.47 -1.23 -28.15
N SER A 39 6.57 -2.12 -27.73
CA SER A 39 6.62 -3.55 -28.07
C SER A 39 6.11 -3.90 -29.47
N THR A 40 5.48 -2.96 -30.18
CA THR A 40 4.79 -3.22 -31.45
C THR A 40 4.89 -2.05 -32.42
N ASN A 41 4.81 -2.33 -33.73
CA ASN A 41 4.76 -1.30 -34.77
C ASN A 41 3.33 -0.77 -35.06
N PHE A 42 2.30 -1.37 -34.44
CA PHE A 42 0.90 -0.97 -34.65
C PHE A 42 0.45 0.12 -33.66
N PHE A 43 1.27 0.47 -32.68
CA PHE A 43 1.02 1.52 -31.70
C PHE A 43 2.02 2.66 -31.91
N CYS A 44 1.57 3.90 -32.12
CA CYS A 44 2.43 5.05 -32.36
C CYS A 44 2.38 6.12 -31.26
N GLY A 45 1.99 5.75 -30.05
CA GLY A 45 2.04 6.62 -28.86
C GLY A 45 0.67 7.14 -28.40
N GLY A 46 0.71 8.23 -27.63
CA GLY A 46 -0.48 8.93 -27.15
C GLY A 46 -0.16 10.27 -26.50
N ALA A 47 -1.21 11.06 -26.20
CA ALA A 47 -1.07 12.35 -25.53
C ALA A 47 -1.61 12.30 -24.08
N ILE A 48 -0.79 12.74 -23.12
CA ILE A 48 -1.18 12.79 -21.71
C ILE A 48 -2.27 13.86 -21.52
N TRP A 49 -3.29 13.54 -20.74
CA TRP A 49 -4.29 14.51 -20.31
C TRP A 49 -3.99 15.02 -18.89
N ASP A 50 -3.60 16.28 -18.69
CA ASP A 50 -3.25 17.32 -19.67
C ASP A 50 -1.99 18.10 -19.23
N TRP A 51 -1.74 19.26 -19.87
CA TRP A 51 -0.49 20.00 -19.66
C TRP A 51 -0.48 20.85 -18.38
N ILE A 52 -1.57 21.56 -18.06
CA ILE A 52 -1.59 22.60 -17.03
C ILE A 52 -2.93 22.62 -16.28
N ASP A 53 -2.87 22.72 -14.95
CA ASP A 53 -4.09 22.90 -14.15
C ASP A 53 -4.82 24.19 -14.52
N GLN A 54 -6.14 24.09 -14.69
CA GLN A 54 -7.00 25.22 -15.03
C GLN A 54 -7.59 25.87 -13.76
N ALA A 55 -6.74 26.10 -12.75
CA ALA A 55 -7.11 26.81 -11.54
C ALA A 55 -6.93 28.33 -11.70
N VAL A 56 -7.72 29.11 -10.98
CA VAL A 56 -7.73 30.58 -11.03
C VAL A 56 -7.56 31.15 -9.63
N TYR A 57 -6.87 32.29 -9.49
CA TYR A 57 -6.78 32.91 -8.16
C TYR A 57 -8.14 33.42 -7.68
N ASN A 58 -8.43 33.16 -6.41
CA ASN A 58 -9.48 33.80 -5.66
C ASN A 58 -8.95 34.26 -4.29
N TYR A 59 -9.76 35.01 -3.55
CA TYR A 59 -9.36 35.61 -2.28
C TYR A 59 -10.39 35.31 -1.20
N ARG A 60 -9.92 34.96 -0.01
CA ARG A 60 -10.75 34.86 1.20
C ARG A 60 -11.12 36.26 1.71
N GLU A 61 -12.09 36.32 2.63
CA GLU A 61 -12.52 37.59 3.26
C GLU A 61 -11.36 38.32 3.98
N ASP A 62 -10.38 37.57 4.49
CA ASP A 62 -9.18 38.11 5.13
C ASP A 62 -8.09 38.57 4.14
N GLY A 63 -8.33 38.46 2.83
CA GLY A 63 -7.40 38.83 1.77
C GLY A 63 -6.39 37.75 1.39
N THR A 64 -6.43 36.57 2.01
CA THR A 64 -5.55 35.44 1.64
C THR A 64 -5.89 34.95 0.24
N ARG A 65 -4.89 34.94 -0.66
CA ARG A 65 -5.01 34.44 -2.03
C ARG A 65 -4.89 32.91 -2.06
N TYR A 66 -5.71 32.24 -2.86
CA TYR A 66 -5.64 30.79 -3.08
C TYR A 66 -5.98 30.43 -4.54
N LEU A 67 -5.61 29.21 -4.96
CA LEU A 67 -5.98 28.66 -6.26
C LEU A 67 -7.36 28.01 -6.15
N ALA A 68 -8.36 28.65 -6.74
CA ALA A 68 -9.74 28.22 -6.76
C ALA A 68 -10.05 27.32 -7.97
N TYR A 69 -11.07 26.49 -7.80
CA TYR A 69 -11.64 25.60 -8.83
C TYR A 69 -13.18 25.66 -8.80
N GLY A 70 -13.87 24.77 -9.53
CA GLY A 70 -15.34 24.83 -9.67
C GLY A 70 -16.06 24.82 -8.32
N GLY A 71 -17.06 25.70 -8.14
CA GLY A 71 -17.81 25.86 -6.89
C GLY A 71 -17.31 26.98 -5.99
N ASP A 72 -16.05 27.41 -6.11
CA ASP A 72 -15.48 28.51 -5.30
C ASP A 72 -16.00 29.90 -5.72
N PHE A 73 -16.73 29.99 -6.84
CA PHE A 73 -17.31 31.23 -7.36
C PHE A 73 -18.83 31.32 -7.14
N GLY A 74 -19.40 30.39 -6.37
CA GLY A 74 -20.85 30.26 -6.19
C GLY A 74 -21.56 29.68 -7.42
N ASP A 75 -20.82 29.20 -8.40
CA ASP A 75 -21.29 28.65 -9.66
C ASP A 75 -21.99 27.28 -9.48
N LYS A 76 -23.15 27.13 -10.15
CA LYS A 76 -23.96 25.91 -10.16
C LYS A 76 -24.59 25.71 -11.55
N PRO A 77 -24.48 24.52 -12.19
CA PRO A 77 -23.71 23.36 -11.74
C PRO A 77 -22.20 23.59 -11.84
N ASN A 78 -21.41 22.81 -11.10
CA ASN A 78 -19.95 22.76 -11.20
C ASN A 78 -19.46 21.29 -11.08
N SER A 79 -18.21 21.07 -11.46
CA SER A 79 -17.54 19.75 -11.37
C SER A 79 -16.29 19.80 -10.50
N GLY A 80 -16.21 20.78 -9.58
CA GLY A 80 -15.14 20.85 -8.60
C GLY A 80 -13.74 20.90 -9.21
N GLN A 81 -12.83 20.11 -8.63
CA GLN A 81 -11.43 20.02 -9.06
C GLN A 81 -11.18 19.24 -10.36
N PHE A 82 -12.20 18.75 -11.08
CA PHE A 82 -12.02 18.03 -12.37
C PHE A 82 -11.35 18.87 -13.48
N VAL A 83 -11.05 20.13 -13.20
CA VAL A 83 -10.25 21.05 -14.04
C VAL A 83 -8.75 21.03 -13.72
N MET A 84 -8.31 20.30 -12.69
CA MET A 84 -6.93 20.24 -12.20
C MET A 84 -6.21 18.97 -12.66
N ASN A 85 -5.98 18.85 -13.97
CA ASN A 85 -5.45 17.65 -14.62
C ASN A 85 -4.05 17.80 -15.21
N GLY A 86 -3.34 18.90 -14.89
CA GLY A 86 -2.06 19.19 -15.54
C GLY A 86 -0.93 18.33 -15.00
N ILE A 87 0.07 18.04 -15.83
CA ILE A 87 1.41 17.66 -15.33
C ILE A 87 2.19 18.86 -14.76
N LEU A 88 1.67 20.09 -14.99
CA LEU A 88 2.09 21.33 -14.36
C LEU A 88 0.98 21.92 -13.49
N PHE A 89 1.37 22.62 -12.43
CA PHE A 89 0.45 23.49 -11.70
C PHE A 89 0.03 24.70 -12.54
N ALA A 90 -1.02 25.40 -12.13
CA ALA A 90 -1.52 26.60 -12.82
C ALA A 90 -0.47 27.72 -12.95
N GLU A 91 0.50 27.75 -12.03
CA GLU A 91 1.63 28.70 -12.02
C GLU A 91 2.82 28.23 -12.87
N ARG A 92 2.71 27.06 -13.52
CA ARG A 92 3.73 26.39 -14.36
C ARG A 92 4.87 25.73 -13.57
N ASP A 93 4.75 25.69 -12.25
CA ASP A 93 5.58 24.81 -11.43
C ASP A 93 5.35 23.34 -11.80
N LEU A 94 6.42 22.57 -11.76
CA LEU A 94 6.39 21.15 -12.14
C LEU A 94 5.69 20.33 -11.04
N LYS A 95 4.75 19.45 -11.43
CA LYS A 95 4.25 18.42 -10.51
C LYS A 95 5.22 17.24 -10.43
N PRO A 96 5.17 16.42 -9.36
CA PRO A 96 5.95 15.20 -9.27
C PRO A 96 5.87 14.28 -10.50
N GLN A 97 4.67 14.11 -11.08
CA GLN A 97 4.49 13.29 -12.28
C GLN A 97 5.23 13.80 -13.53
N TYR A 98 5.58 15.09 -13.63
CA TYR A 98 6.35 15.62 -14.75
C TYR A 98 7.71 14.91 -14.91
N TYR A 99 8.37 14.62 -13.79
CA TYR A 99 9.67 13.95 -13.80
C TYR A 99 9.56 12.51 -14.32
N GLU A 100 8.48 11.80 -13.98
CA GLU A 100 8.18 10.47 -14.55
C GLU A 100 7.97 10.55 -16.05
N VAL A 101 7.21 11.54 -16.53
CA VAL A 101 7.02 11.78 -17.98
C VAL A 101 8.36 12.01 -18.66
N LYS A 102 9.22 12.87 -18.11
CA LYS A 102 10.56 13.13 -18.66
C LYS A 102 11.37 11.84 -18.79
N LYS A 103 11.38 11.00 -17.75
CA LYS A 103 12.12 9.72 -17.74
C LYS A 103 11.54 8.74 -18.78
N VAL A 104 10.24 8.49 -18.74
CA VAL A 104 9.61 7.49 -19.60
C VAL A 104 9.69 7.90 -21.09
N TYR A 105 9.62 9.19 -21.39
CA TYR A 105 9.67 9.71 -22.76
C TYR A 105 11.10 9.87 -23.31
N GLN A 106 12.13 9.64 -22.50
CA GLN A 106 13.50 9.91 -22.91
C GLN A 106 13.89 9.12 -24.18
N HIS A 107 14.60 9.77 -25.09
CA HIS A 107 14.93 9.20 -26.42
C HIS A 107 16.19 8.32 -26.42
N ILE A 108 16.67 7.91 -25.25
CA ILE A 108 17.87 7.07 -25.11
C ILE A 108 17.54 5.91 -24.17
N GLY A 109 17.74 4.69 -24.65
CA GLY A 109 17.65 3.48 -23.85
C GLY A 109 19.02 3.07 -23.33
N PHE A 110 19.09 2.66 -22.07
CA PHE A 110 20.26 2.03 -21.47
C PHE A 110 19.90 0.61 -21.06
N LYS A 111 20.81 -0.34 -21.30
CA LYS A 111 20.64 -1.71 -20.87
C LYS A 111 21.96 -2.26 -20.35
N ALA A 112 21.98 -2.71 -19.11
CA ALA A 112 23.10 -3.48 -18.59
C ALA A 112 23.17 -4.83 -19.33
N LEU A 113 24.24 -5.08 -20.07
CA LEU A 113 24.50 -6.36 -20.72
C LEU A 113 25.25 -7.30 -19.77
N ASP A 114 26.23 -6.74 -19.06
CA ASP A 114 27.00 -7.44 -18.02
C ASP A 114 27.49 -6.42 -16.99
N ILE A 115 26.99 -6.53 -15.76
CA ILE A 115 27.33 -5.63 -14.65
C ILE A 115 28.72 -5.95 -14.08
N GLN A 116 29.17 -7.22 -14.12
CA GLN A 116 30.49 -7.57 -13.59
C GLN A 116 31.60 -7.11 -14.55
N GLU A 117 31.34 -7.22 -15.86
CA GLU A 117 32.25 -6.77 -16.92
C GLU A 117 32.09 -5.28 -17.29
N ALA A 118 31.28 -4.54 -16.55
CA ALA A 118 31.03 -3.11 -16.74
C ALA A 118 30.50 -2.73 -18.14
N THR A 119 29.70 -3.60 -18.75
CA THR A 119 29.27 -3.50 -20.15
C THR A 119 27.82 -3.03 -20.25
N ILE A 120 27.61 -1.84 -20.83
CA ILE A 120 26.29 -1.21 -21.01
C ILE A 120 26.01 -0.99 -22.50
N GLU A 121 24.82 -1.36 -22.95
CA GLU A 121 24.29 -0.99 -24.26
C GLU A 121 23.56 0.35 -24.18
N ILE A 122 23.85 1.23 -25.14
CA ILE A 122 23.15 2.51 -25.33
C ILE A 122 22.44 2.44 -26.67
N PHE A 123 21.11 2.62 -26.66
CA PHE A 123 20.26 2.63 -27.84
C PHE A 123 19.71 4.03 -28.10
N ASN A 124 19.98 4.55 -29.29
CA ASN A 124 19.42 5.82 -29.75
C ASN A 124 17.99 5.61 -30.28
N LYS A 125 16.98 6.04 -29.52
CA LYS A 125 15.57 5.91 -29.92
C LYS A 125 15.14 6.97 -30.94
N TYR A 126 15.90 8.05 -31.15
CA TYR A 126 15.57 9.06 -32.17
C TYR A 126 15.53 8.44 -33.58
N TYR A 127 14.65 8.98 -34.43
CA TYR A 127 14.49 8.55 -35.82
C TYR A 127 15.37 9.33 -36.81
N PHE A 128 15.77 10.56 -36.48
CA PHE A 128 16.45 11.47 -37.42
C PHE A 128 17.68 12.18 -36.84
N LYS A 129 18.04 11.91 -35.58
CA LYS A 129 19.08 12.62 -34.85
C LYS A 129 20.12 11.63 -34.32
N SER A 130 21.42 11.92 -34.52
CA SER A 130 22.51 11.20 -33.86
C SER A 130 22.74 11.74 -32.44
N LEU A 131 23.45 10.98 -31.60
CA LEU A 131 23.79 11.44 -30.25
C LEU A 131 25.07 12.31 -30.20
N SER A 132 25.49 12.94 -31.31
CA SER A 132 26.71 13.75 -31.36
C SER A 132 26.68 15.00 -30.49
N ASP A 133 25.49 15.51 -30.18
CA ASP A 133 25.30 16.77 -29.43
C ASP A 133 25.43 16.58 -27.92
N TYR A 134 25.66 15.34 -27.47
CA TYR A 134 25.64 14.98 -26.05
C TYR A 134 27.00 14.50 -25.55
N ASN A 135 27.30 14.82 -24.30
CA ASN A 135 28.34 14.18 -23.52
C ASN A 135 27.75 12.99 -22.76
N LEU A 136 28.47 11.87 -22.73
CA LEU A 136 28.15 10.74 -21.85
C LEU A 136 28.94 10.89 -20.56
N SER A 137 28.23 11.14 -19.46
CA SER A 137 28.78 11.18 -18.11
C SER A 137 28.39 9.93 -17.35
N TRP A 138 29.23 9.52 -16.40
CA TRP A 138 28.94 8.44 -15.47
C TRP A 138 29.33 8.84 -14.04
N SER A 139 28.64 8.27 -13.06
CA SER A 139 29.06 8.35 -11.66
C SER A 139 28.81 7.03 -10.91
N LEU A 140 29.74 6.70 -10.02
CA LEU A 140 29.71 5.57 -9.12
C LEU A 140 29.31 6.06 -7.73
N TRP A 141 28.31 5.41 -7.17
CA TRP A 141 27.67 5.76 -5.91
C TRP A 141 27.89 4.63 -4.92
N GLU A 142 28.31 4.97 -3.70
CA GLU A 142 28.49 4.06 -2.57
C GLU A 142 27.58 4.51 -1.43
N ASN A 143 26.66 3.63 -1.00
CA ASN A 143 25.69 3.92 0.07
C ASN A 143 24.99 5.28 -0.12
N GLY A 144 24.59 5.57 -1.36
CA GLY A 144 23.88 6.79 -1.75
C GLY A 144 24.74 8.04 -1.89
N SER A 145 26.06 7.96 -1.70
CA SER A 145 26.99 9.07 -1.91
C SER A 145 27.82 8.86 -3.18
N GLU A 146 27.98 9.90 -4.00
CA GLU A 146 28.86 9.83 -5.18
C GLU A 146 30.33 9.75 -4.74
N ILE A 147 31.04 8.72 -5.18
CA ILE A 147 32.47 8.50 -4.84
C ILE A 147 33.41 8.69 -6.01
N LYS A 148 32.90 8.62 -7.24
CA LYS A 148 33.68 8.79 -8.46
C LYS A 148 32.76 9.19 -9.61
N ASN A 149 33.23 10.06 -10.49
CA ASN A 149 32.51 10.44 -11.70
C ASN A 149 33.49 10.67 -12.86
N GLY A 150 32.96 10.80 -14.06
CA GLY A 150 33.73 11.19 -15.22
C GLY A 150 32.90 11.26 -16.49
N GLN A 151 33.55 11.69 -17.57
CA GLN A 151 32.99 11.64 -18.92
C GLN A 151 33.62 10.47 -19.69
N LEU A 152 32.82 9.84 -20.55
CA LEU A 152 33.27 8.81 -21.46
C LEU A 152 33.19 9.33 -22.89
N ALA A 153 34.29 9.20 -23.61
CA ALA A 153 34.27 9.33 -25.04
C ALA A 153 33.47 8.16 -25.62
N PHE A 154 32.54 8.46 -26.53
CA PHE A 154 31.81 7.45 -27.28
C PHE A 154 31.64 7.95 -28.72
N GLU A 155 31.68 7.01 -29.67
CA GLU A 155 31.40 7.32 -31.06
C GLU A 155 29.93 7.75 -31.23
N PRO A 156 29.63 8.80 -32.01
CA PRO A 156 28.26 9.26 -32.22
C PRO A 156 27.33 8.12 -32.66
N ILE A 157 26.32 7.83 -31.84
CA ILE A 157 25.34 6.77 -32.13
C ILE A 157 24.31 7.33 -33.12
N ALA A 158 24.28 6.77 -34.33
CA ALA A 158 23.31 7.15 -35.36
C ALA A 158 21.87 6.83 -34.93
N ALA A 159 20.90 7.52 -35.53
CA ALA A 159 19.47 7.29 -35.27
C ALA A 159 19.10 5.81 -35.40
N ARG A 160 18.32 5.29 -34.44
CA ARG A 160 17.84 3.89 -34.41
C ARG A 160 18.95 2.84 -34.39
N THR A 161 20.17 3.19 -33.98
CA THR A 161 21.27 2.25 -33.78
C THR A 161 21.66 2.17 -32.32
N LYS A 162 22.46 1.16 -31.97
CA LYS A 162 22.97 0.93 -30.62
C LYS A 162 24.49 0.77 -30.64
N THR A 163 25.12 1.10 -29.52
CA THR A 163 26.53 0.81 -29.26
C THR A 163 26.68 0.22 -27.87
N THR A 164 27.86 -0.33 -27.60
CA THR A 164 28.24 -0.82 -26.28
C THR A 164 29.40 0.01 -25.75
N VAL A 165 29.31 0.40 -24.47
CA VAL A 165 30.38 1.09 -23.76
C VAL A 165 30.82 0.26 -22.56
N LYS A 166 32.12 0.33 -22.24
CA LYS A 166 32.67 -0.24 -21.01
C LYS A 166 32.88 0.88 -20.00
N LEU A 167 32.27 0.74 -18.83
CA LEU A 167 32.37 1.71 -17.76
C LEU A 167 33.64 1.51 -16.94
N PRO A 168 34.27 2.57 -16.41
CA PRO A 168 35.58 2.51 -15.77
C PRO A 168 35.49 2.22 -14.26
N TYR A 169 34.79 1.14 -13.91
CA TYR A 169 34.80 0.55 -12.57
C TYR A 169 35.32 -0.89 -12.61
N ASP A 170 35.81 -1.35 -11.47
CA ASP A 170 36.23 -2.73 -11.25
C ASP A 170 35.32 -3.35 -10.21
N PHE A 171 34.48 -4.29 -10.65
CA PHE A 171 33.50 -4.96 -9.80
C PHE A 171 34.14 -5.69 -8.62
N ALA A 172 35.34 -6.26 -8.82
CA ALA A 172 36.05 -7.02 -7.79
C ALA A 172 36.52 -6.14 -6.62
N ASN A 173 36.72 -4.84 -6.85
CA ASN A 173 37.15 -3.88 -5.82
C ASN A 173 35.97 -3.28 -5.03
N LEU A 174 34.72 -3.59 -5.38
CA LEU A 174 33.54 -3.09 -4.65
C LEU A 174 33.39 -3.84 -3.31
N LYS A 175 33.24 -3.08 -2.21
CA LYS A 175 33.15 -3.64 -0.85
C LYS A 175 31.87 -4.47 -0.68
N ALA A 176 31.95 -5.60 0.03
CA ALA A 176 30.78 -6.44 0.30
C ALA A 176 29.81 -5.81 1.32
N GLY A 177 30.33 -5.02 2.26
CA GLY A 177 29.53 -4.24 3.21
C GLY A 177 29.00 -2.93 2.65
N SER A 178 28.89 -2.73 1.34
CA SER A 178 28.36 -1.49 0.79
C SER A 178 27.50 -1.76 -0.43
N GLU A 179 26.49 -0.91 -0.60
CA GLU A 179 25.62 -0.91 -1.76
C GLU A 179 26.18 0.05 -2.81
N TYR A 180 26.29 -0.43 -4.05
CA TYR A 180 26.86 0.35 -5.14
C TYR A 180 25.88 0.51 -6.30
N PHE A 181 25.76 1.73 -6.81
CA PHE A 181 25.04 2.04 -8.03
C PHE A 181 25.96 2.72 -9.04
N ILE A 182 25.69 2.53 -10.33
CA ILE A 182 26.23 3.39 -11.39
C ILE A 182 25.10 4.19 -12.01
N LYS A 183 25.32 5.49 -12.17
CA LYS A 183 24.44 6.38 -12.94
C LYS A 183 25.12 6.77 -14.25
N LEU A 184 24.39 6.75 -15.36
CA LEU A 184 24.80 7.30 -16.65
C LEU A 184 23.89 8.46 -17.03
N GLN A 185 24.44 9.50 -17.64
CA GLN A 185 23.70 10.66 -18.11
C GLN A 185 24.18 11.09 -19.49
N LEU A 186 23.25 11.40 -20.40
CA LEU A 186 23.53 12.18 -21.61
C LEU A 186 23.17 13.64 -21.37
N THR A 187 24.15 14.52 -21.48
CA THR A 187 23.99 15.96 -21.23
C THR A 187 24.32 16.79 -22.47
N LEU A 188 23.62 17.89 -22.69
CA LEU A 188 23.88 18.78 -23.84
C LEU A 188 25.30 19.36 -23.81
N LYS A 189 26.02 19.30 -24.95
CA LYS A 189 27.35 19.90 -25.13
C LYS A 189 27.32 21.43 -25.18
N ASP A 190 26.28 21.97 -25.80
CA ASP A 190 26.11 23.37 -26.13
C ASP A 190 24.69 23.83 -25.77
N ASN A 191 24.52 25.14 -25.57
CA ASN A 191 23.20 25.74 -25.33
C ASN A 191 22.27 25.48 -26.53
N GLN A 192 21.02 25.20 -26.23
CA GLN A 192 19.94 25.07 -27.20
C GLN A 192 18.88 26.14 -26.93
N PRO A 193 18.01 26.50 -27.90
CA PRO A 193 16.94 27.47 -27.67
C PRO A 193 15.96 27.12 -26.54
N TRP A 194 15.94 25.86 -26.09
CA TRP A 194 14.99 25.31 -25.12
C TRP A 194 15.63 24.82 -23.81
N ALA A 195 16.96 24.72 -23.75
CA ALA A 195 17.69 24.33 -22.54
C ALA A 195 19.17 24.72 -22.62
N ASP A 196 19.78 24.97 -21.46
CA ASP A 196 21.18 25.30 -21.35
C ASP A 196 22.09 24.08 -21.56
N LYS A 197 23.36 24.35 -21.90
CA LYS A 197 24.45 23.37 -21.85
C LYS A 197 24.45 22.65 -20.50
N GLY A 198 24.62 21.33 -20.53
CA GLY A 198 24.61 20.49 -19.34
C GLY A 198 23.23 19.94 -18.97
N TYR A 199 22.15 20.35 -19.65
CA TYR A 199 20.83 19.74 -19.45
C TYR A 199 20.86 18.23 -19.66
N VAL A 200 20.35 17.48 -18.69
CA VAL A 200 20.24 16.01 -18.74
C VAL A 200 19.04 15.62 -19.60
N GLU A 201 19.32 15.11 -20.80
CA GLU A 201 18.33 14.63 -21.75
C GLU A 201 17.80 13.24 -21.39
N ALA A 202 18.70 12.37 -20.93
CA ALA A 202 18.37 11.02 -20.51
C ALA A 202 19.35 10.56 -19.44
N GLU A 203 18.85 9.74 -18.52
CA GLU A 203 19.66 9.12 -17.49
C GLU A 203 19.17 7.73 -17.12
N GLU A 204 20.04 6.94 -16.54
CA GLU A 204 19.70 5.64 -15.96
C GLU A 204 20.63 5.29 -14.79
N GLN A 205 20.09 4.62 -13.77
CA GLN A 205 20.84 4.12 -12.63
C GLN A 205 20.69 2.60 -12.54
N PHE A 206 21.81 1.89 -12.38
CA PHE A 206 21.84 0.45 -12.22
C PHE A 206 22.46 0.07 -10.88
N LEU A 207 21.80 -0.84 -10.14
CA LEU A 207 22.39 -1.50 -8.99
C LEU A 207 23.57 -2.35 -9.47
N LEU A 208 24.77 -2.06 -8.99
CA LEU A 208 25.95 -2.87 -9.25
C LEU A 208 26.05 -4.01 -8.24
N LYS A 209 25.98 -3.69 -6.95
CA LYS A 209 26.22 -4.64 -5.87
C LYS A 209 25.35 -4.30 -4.67
N ALA A 210 24.59 -5.28 -4.19
CA ALA A 210 23.86 -5.19 -2.93
C ALA A 210 24.83 -5.36 -1.75
N LYS A 211 24.49 -4.76 -0.61
CA LYS A 211 25.21 -4.94 0.66
C LYS A 211 24.96 -6.35 1.22
N THR A 212 26.01 -7.10 1.57
CA THR A 212 25.90 -8.46 2.13
C THR A 212 26.65 -8.65 3.44
N GLU A 213 27.67 -7.83 3.72
CA GLU A 213 28.50 -7.92 4.94
C GLU A 213 28.31 -6.69 5.83
N VAL A 214 27.13 -6.60 6.46
CA VAL A 214 26.77 -5.51 7.38
C VAL A 214 26.72 -6.08 8.80
N PRO A 215 27.30 -5.42 9.81
CA PRO A 215 27.28 -5.92 11.17
C PRO A 215 25.86 -5.95 11.73
N THR A 216 25.56 -6.97 12.52
CA THR A 216 24.27 -7.09 13.19
C THR A 216 24.12 -6.05 14.30
N MET A 217 22.87 -5.70 14.62
CA MET A 217 22.58 -4.76 15.69
C MET A 217 23.13 -5.25 17.04
N ALA A 218 23.03 -6.55 17.33
CA ALA A 218 23.60 -7.16 18.53
C ALA A 218 25.13 -7.01 18.62
N GLU A 219 25.86 -7.18 17.51
CA GLU A 219 27.32 -7.01 17.48
C GLU A 219 27.71 -5.55 17.77
N VAL A 220 27.04 -4.60 17.12
CA VAL A 220 27.32 -3.16 17.30
C VAL A 220 26.98 -2.71 18.72
N ALA A 221 25.82 -3.11 19.25
CA ALA A 221 25.43 -2.76 20.61
C ALA A 221 26.38 -3.35 21.67
N LYS A 222 26.79 -4.61 21.49
CA LYS A 222 27.75 -5.27 22.39
C LYS A 222 29.11 -4.57 22.38
N ALA A 223 29.57 -4.10 21.20
CA ALA A 223 30.81 -3.36 21.07
C ALA A 223 30.75 -1.98 21.75
N ALA A 224 29.61 -1.29 21.69
CA ALA A 224 29.38 -0.04 22.43
C ALA A 224 29.38 -0.24 23.96
N GLY A 225 28.96 -1.43 24.40
CA GLY A 225 28.90 -1.81 25.81
C GLY A 225 27.71 -1.21 26.55
N GLY A 226 27.74 -1.26 27.87
CA GLY A 226 26.66 -0.78 28.73
C GLY A 226 25.78 -1.90 29.29
N LYS A 227 24.75 -1.50 30.02
CA LYS A 227 23.76 -2.41 30.61
C LYS A 227 22.38 -1.82 30.46
N VAL A 228 21.43 -2.69 30.19
CA VAL A 228 20.02 -2.34 30.15
C VAL A 228 19.37 -2.74 31.48
N LYS A 229 18.50 -1.88 32.00
CA LYS A 229 17.66 -2.15 33.16
C LYS A 229 16.20 -2.13 32.75
N LEU A 230 15.50 -3.22 33.03
CA LEU A 230 14.05 -3.31 32.95
C LEU A 230 13.45 -2.93 34.31
N SER A 231 12.44 -2.07 34.30
CA SER A 231 11.67 -1.66 35.49
C SER A 231 10.23 -1.31 35.13
N ASP A 232 9.41 -1.15 36.17
CA ASP A 232 8.04 -0.64 36.07
C ASP A 232 8.02 0.86 36.36
N ALA A 233 7.23 1.62 35.57
CA ALA A 233 6.88 3.01 35.92
C ALA A 233 5.46 3.12 36.45
N ASP A 234 4.54 2.33 35.90
CA ASP A 234 3.13 2.22 36.28
C ASP A 234 2.60 0.83 35.86
N ASP A 235 1.39 0.46 36.26
CA ASP A 235 0.75 -0.84 36.00
C ASP A 235 0.74 -1.20 34.50
N ASN A 236 0.64 -0.20 33.62
CA ASN A 236 0.60 -0.39 32.17
C ASN A 236 1.89 0.04 31.44
N ILE A 237 2.91 0.54 32.13
CA ILE A 237 4.12 1.08 31.49
C ILE A 237 5.38 0.36 31.96
N LYS A 238 6.03 -0.35 31.03
CA LYS A 238 7.36 -0.92 31.22
C LYS A 238 8.43 0.04 30.74
N VAL A 239 9.50 0.16 31.51
CA VAL A 239 10.61 1.04 31.20
C VAL A 239 11.88 0.23 31.01
N VAL A 240 12.53 0.47 29.89
CA VAL A 240 13.83 -0.08 29.56
C VAL A 240 14.81 1.09 29.49
N SER A 241 15.80 1.12 30.37
CA SER A 241 16.73 2.24 30.52
C SER A 241 18.19 1.79 30.46
N GLY A 242 19.04 2.66 29.92
CA GLY A 242 20.49 2.53 29.92
C GLY A 242 21.16 3.83 30.33
N GLN A 243 22.44 4.00 30.00
CA GLN A 243 23.21 5.18 30.41
C GLN A 243 22.65 6.49 29.83
N ASN A 244 22.26 6.47 28.55
CA ASN A 244 21.90 7.66 27.77
C ASN A 244 20.53 7.54 27.10
N PHE A 245 19.71 6.58 27.49
CA PHE A 245 18.39 6.38 26.90
C PHE A 245 17.36 5.86 27.89
N THR A 246 16.10 6.16 27.59
CA THR A 246 14.92 5.59 28.24
C THR A 246 13.88 5.28 27.18
N ALA A 247 13.49 4.02 27.06
CA ALA A 247 12.39 3.54 26.22
C ALA A 247 11.24 3.09 27.13
N LYS A 248 10.05 3.64 26.92
CA LYS A 248 8.82 3.28 27.64
C LYS A 248 7.91 2.49 26.71
N PHE A 249 7.32 1.40 27.18
CA PHE A 249 6.39 0.56 26.43
C PHE A 249 5.06 0.48 27.14
N ASN A 250 3.97 0.64 26.38
CA ASN A 250 2.62 0.54 26.90
C ASN A 250 2.09 -0.88 26.73
N LEU A 251 1.75 -1.53 27.84
CA LEU A 251 1.25 -2.91 27.86
C LEU A 251 -0.19 -3.02 27.36
N ALA A 252 -0.95 -1.93 27.33
CA ALA A 252 -2.35 -1.94 26.89
C ALA A 252 -2.48 -1.97 25.36
N ASP A 253 -1.54 -1.36 24.63
CA ASP A 253 -1.55 -1.29 23.16
C ASP A 253 -0.31 -1.89 22.48
N GLY A 254 0.70 -2.30 23.26
CA GLY A 254 1.93 -2.94 22.77
C GLY A 254 2.92 -1.99 22.10
N SER A 255 2.72 -0.67 22.19
CA SER A 255 3.55 0.33 21.51
C SER A 255 4.79 0.74 22.32
N LEU A 256 5.83 1.21 21.63
CA LEU A 256 6.89 2.03 22.23
C LEU A 256 6.29 3.40 22.61
N TYR A 257 5.73 3.51 23.80
CA TYR A 257 5.01 4.66 24.31
C TYR A 257 5.82 5.97 24.27
N GLY A 258 7.12 5.94 24.55
CA GLY A 258 7.97 7.13 24.54
C GLY A 258 9.45 6.78 24.50
N LEU A 259 10.26 7.67 23.93
CA LEU A 259 11.69 7.45 23.72
C LEU A 259 12.49 8.73 24.00
N VAL A 260 13.48 8.60 24.88
CA VAL A 260 14.40 9.68 25.25
C VAL A 260 15.82 9.25 24.92
N TYR A 261 16.57 10.10 24.23
CA TYR A 261 18.02 9.97 24.02
C TYR A 261 18.73 11.19 24.57
N ASN A 262 19.79 10.99 25.36
CA ASN A 262 20.60 12.06 25.95
C ASN A 262 19.77 13.14 26.68
N GLY A 263 18.68 12.74 27.34
CA GLY A 263 17.76 13.65 28.04
C GLY A 263 16.79 14.41 27.14
N GLN A 264 16.84 14.23 25.81
CA GLN A 264 15.90 14.82 24.86
C GLN A 264 14.80 13.83 24.48
N ALA A 265 13.54 14.27 24.55
CA ALA A 265 12.41 13.49 24.07
C ALA A 265 12.46 13.42 22.55
N ILE A 266 12.66 12.22 22.01
CA ILE A 266 12.60 11.95 20.57
C ILE A 266 11.16 11.60 20.19
N ILE A 267 10.54 10.74 21.00
CA ILE A 267 9.13 10.38 20.92
C ILE A 267 8.52 10.75 22.27
N THR A 268 7.55 11.67 22.25
CA THR A 268 6.82 12.05 23.46
C THR A 268 5.83 10.95 23.86
N ASP A 269 5.54 10.88 25.15
CA ASP A 269 4.65 9.86 25.74
C ASP A 269 3.31 9.79 24.99
N GLY A 270 3.00 8.63 24.38
CA GLY A 270 1.78 8.35 23.61
C GLY A 270 1.94 8.38 22.10
N ASN A 271 3.05 8.92 21.58
CA ASN A 271 3.24 9.24 20.16
C ASN A 271 4.18 8.28 19.40
N GLY A 272 4.49 7.12 19.98
CA GLY A 272 5.37 6.17 19.30
C GLY A 272 4.70 5.34 18.21
N PRO A 273 5.48 4.45 17.57
CA PRO A 273 5.05 3.68 16.43
C PRO A 273 3.83 2.81 16.75
N LYS A 274 2.78 2.97 15.96
CA LYS A 274 1.60 2.10 15.94
C LYS A 274 1.29 1.69 14.51
N LEU A 275 0.76 0.48 14.34
CA LEU A 275 0.35 0.00 13.03
C LEU A 275 -0.60 1.02 12.40
N ASP A 276 -0.32 1.43 11.18
CA ASP A 276 -1.21 2.30 10.42
C ASP A 276 -1.39 1.74 9.02
N ALA A 277 -2.61 1.86 8.53
CA ALA A 277 -3.03 1.38 7.22
C ALA A 277 -3.89 2.43 6.52
N PHE A 278 -3.75 3.71 6.87
CA PHE A 278 -4.48 4.81 6.24
C PHE A 278 -3.52 5.86 5.68
N ARG A 279 -3.85 6.38 4.50
CA ARG A 279 -3.27 7.62 3.95
C ARG A 279 -4.40 8.48 3.42
N ALA A 280 -4.13 9.78 3.23
CA ALA A 280 -5.06 10.64 2.54
C ALA A 280 -5.36 10.07 1.14
N TYR A 281 -6.61 10.11 0.69
CA TYR A 281 -6.92 9.61 -0.63
C TYR A 281 -6.44 10.60 -1.70
N VAL A 282 -5.96 10.07 -2.83
CA VAL A 282 -5.70 10.84 -4.04
C VAL A 282 -6.95 10.83 -4.94
N ASN A 283 -6.98 11.71 -5.95
CA ASN A 283 -8.08 11.78 -6.92
C ASN A 283 -8.42 10.45 -7.60
N ASN A 284 -7.41 9.60 -7.77
CA ASN A 284 -7.51 8.30 -8.41
C ASN A 284 -8.03 7.20 -7.48
N ASP A 285 -8.20 7.42 -6.17
CA ASP A 285 -8.64 6.37 -5.24
C ASP A 285 -10.15 6.12 -5.27
N VAL A 286 -10.88 6.68 -6.25
CA VAL A 286 -12.35 6.56 -6.41
C VAL A 286 -12.91 5.15 -6.36
N TRP A 287 -12.08 4.19 -6.74
CA TRP A 287 -12.45 2.78 -6.81
C TRP A 287 -12.44 2.12 -5.43
N THR A 288 -11.92 2.77 -4.38
CA THR A 288 -11.74 2.12 -3.06
C THR A 288 -11.80 3.02 -1.84
N TYR A 289 -11.61 4.36 -1.93
CA TYR A 289 -11.47 5.20 -0.72
C TYR A 289 -12.66 5.08 0.26
N ASN A 290 -13.88 4.87 -0.24
CA ASN A 290 -15.05 4.66 0.61
C ASN A 290 -14.91 3.41 1.48
N ASN A 291 -14.29 2.35 0.95
CA ASN A 291 -14.06 1.11 1.69
C ASN A 291 -13.02 1.29 2.79
N TRP A 292 -12.06 2.20 2.64
CA TRP A 292 -11.10 2.51 3.71
C TRP A 292 -11.80 3.10 4.94
N TYR A 293 -12.69 4.08 4.73
CA TYR A 293 -13.47 4.67 5.82
C TYR A 293 -14.53 3.71 6.37
N LYS A 294 -15.20 2.96 5.49
CA LYS A 294 -16.19 1.96 5.88
C LYS A 294 -15.59 0.85 6.75
N ASN A 295 -14.32 0.49 6.54
CA ASN A 295 -13.59 -0.46 7.38
C ASN A 295 -12.79 0.22 8.51
N GLY A 296 -12.97 1.53 8.69
CA GLY A 296 -12.42 2.30 9.82
C GLY A 296 -10.90 2.48 9.81
N LEU A 297 -10.23 2.38 8.65
CA LEU A 297 -8.77 2.49 8.58
C LEU A 297 -8.25 3.83 9.15
N HIS A 298 -9.02 4.91 9.01
CA HIS A 298 -8.69 6.24 9.52
C HIS A 298 -8.77 6.37 11.06
N ASN A 299 -9.30 5.36 11.75
CA ASN A 299 -9.59 5.42 13.19
C ASN A 299 -9.26 4.11 13.92
N LEU A 300 -8.19 3.43 13.52
CA LEU A 300 -7.73 2.20 14.18
C LEU A 300 -7.45 2.44 15.67
N LYS A 301 -7.86 1.49 16.51
CA LYS A 301 -7.51 1.41 17.93
C LYS A 301 -6.75 0.12 18.19
N HIS A 302 -5.67 0.23 18.96
CA HIS A 302 -4.74 -0.86 19.22
C HIS A 302 -4.95 -1.40 20.62
N LYS A 303 -5.02 -2.73 20.74
CA LYS A 303 -5.15 -3.43 22.02
C LYS A 303 -4.25 -4.65 22.03
N ALA A 304 -3.29 -4.68 22.96
CA ALA A 304 -2.52 -5.88 23.24
C ALA A 304 -3.41 -6.91 23.94
N ILE A 305 -3.42 -8.13 23.42
CA ILE A 305 -4.16 -9.27 23.97
C ILE A 305 -3.26 -10.35 24.58
N ASP A 306 -1.96 -10.29 24.28
CA ASP A 306 -0.91 -11.08 24.93
C ASP A 306 0.37 -10.24 25.05
N SER A 307 1.16 -10.48 26.09
CA SER A 307 2.47 -9.86 26.24
C SER A 307 3.46 -10.78 26.95
N LYS A 308 4.70 -10.81 26.45
CA LYS A 308 5.80 -11.59 27.02
C LYS A 308 7.05 -10.73 27.06
N ILE A 309 7.58 -10.55 28.27
CA ILE A 309 8.69 -9.62 28.51
C ILE A 309 9.79 -10.37 29.23
N ARG A 310 11.02 -10.26 28.72
CA ARG A 310 12.18 -10.92 29.32
C ARG A 310 13.47 -10.15 29.09
N THR A 311 14.41 -10.35 29.99
CA THR A 311 15.82 -10.01 29.77
C THR A 311 16.53 -11.24 29.23
N ASN A 312 17.30 -11.05 28.16
CA ASN A 312 18.02 -12.11 27.47
C ASN A 312 19.39 -12.39 28.11
N ALA A 313 19.94 -13.56 27.78
CA ALA A 313 21.26 -13.98 28.24
C ALA A 313 22.39 -13.04 27.73
N ASP A 314 22.19 -12.39 26.59
CA ASP A 314 23.11 -11.40 26.03
C ASP A 314 22.96 -10.00 26.66
N GLY A 315 21.97 -9.80 27.54
CA GLY A 315 21.69 -8.52 28.21
C GLY A 315 20.73 -7.59 27.48
N THR A 316 20.19 -7.98 26.32
CA THR A 316 19.08 -7.26 25.66
C THR A 316 17.76 -7.50 26.40
N VAL A 317 16.76 -6.66 26.12
CA VAL A 317 15.39 -6.84 26.64
C VAL A 317 14.44 -7.02 25.47
N THR A 318 13.63 -8.06 25.50
CA THR A 318 12.56 -8.24 24.51
C THR A 318 11.19 -8.05 25.13
N LEU A 319 10.31 -7.38 24.39
CA LEU A 319 8.90 -7.22 24.68
C LEU A 319 8.10 -7.69 23.46
N ALA A 320 7.53 -8.88 23.55
CA ALA A 320 6.69 -9.46 22.51
C ALA A 320 5.21 -9.23 22.84
N PHE A 321 4.43 -8.82 21.86
CA PHE A 321 3.00 -8.54 21.97
C PHE A 321 2.22 -9.19 20.83
N THR A 322 1.02 -9.65 21.13
CA THR A 322 -0.02 -9.85 20.11
C THR A 322 -1.01 -8.69 20.23
N VAL A 323 -1.14 -7.90 19.17
CA VAL A 323 -1.95 -6.67 19.15
C VAL A 323 -3.08 -6.83 18.14
N VAL A 324 -4.31 -6.55 18.57
CA VAL A 324 -5.45 -6.37 17.69
C VAL A 324 -5.59 -4.89 17.37
N SER A 325 -5.61 -4.54 16.08
CA SER A 325 -5.87 -3.18 15.61
C SER A 325 -7.20 -3.15 14.87
N GLN A 326 -8.20 -2.49 15.46
CA GLN A 326 -9.56 -2.43 14.93
C GLN A 326 -10.19 -1.07 15.26
N ALA A 327 -10.93 -0.49 14.32
CA ALA A 327 -11.71 0.71 14.59
C ALA A 327 -12.95 0.38 15.45
N PRO A 328 -13.50 1.33 16.22
CA PRO A 328 -14.75 1.10 16.96
C PRO A 328 -15.96 0.96 16.04
N ASN A 329 -15.93 1.56 14.85
CA ASN A 329 -17.00 1.61 13.85
C ASN A 329 -16.41 2.04 12.50
N GLY A 330 -17.22 1.90 11.44
CA GLY A 330 -16.92 2.46 10.12
C GLY A 330 -17.39 3.91 9.99
N ALA A 331 -17.10 4.53 8.85
CA ALA A 331 -17.56 5.87 8.51
C ALA A 331 -18.07 5.97 7.07
N ILE A 332 -18.95 6.94 6.82
CA ILE A 332 -19.43 7.32 5.50
C ILE A 332 -18.82 8.68 5.13
N ILE A 333 -18.37 8.80 3.89
CA ILE A 333 -17.92 10.06 3.33
C ILE A 333 -19.06 10.69 2.54
N HIS A 334 -19.39 11.94 2.85
CA HIS A 334 -20.35 12.74 2.10
C HIS A 334 -19.65 13.75 1.21
N GLY A 335 -20.38 14.23 0.20
CA GLY A 335 -19.85 15.13 -0.81
C GLY A 335 -19.22 14.37 -1.97
N SER A 336 -18.32 15.03 -2.69
CA SER A 336 -17.52 14.41 -3.75
C SER A 336 -16.07 14.64 -3.41
N ARG A 337 -15.19 13.69 -3.77
CA ARG A 337 -13.73 13.93 -3.79
C ARG A 337 -13.40 15.23 -4.52
N ASP A 338 -14.21 15.60 -5.52
CA ASP A 338 -13.98 16.76 -6.36
C ASP A 338 -14.40 18.08 -5.69
N ASN A 339 -15.10 18.02 -4.55
CA ASN A 339 -15.66 19.15 -3.82
C ASN A 339 -15.42 18.97 -2.30
N PHE A 340 -16.18 19.68 -1.47
CA PHE A 340 -16.17 19.54 -0.02
C PHE A 340 -16.53 18.12 0.43
N ILE A 341 -15.80 17.62 1.41
CA ILE A 341 -16.02 16.33 2.04
C ILE A 341 -16.31 16.50 3.53
N THR A 342 -17.29 15.75 4.02
CA THR A 342 -17.48 15.52 5.45
C THR A 342 -17.46 14.02 5.74
N VAL A 343 -16.93 13.65 6.90
CA VAL A 343 -16.88 12.26 7.37
C VAL A 343 -17.93 12.10 8.46
N GLU A 344 -18.86 11.18 8.25
CA GLU A 344 -19.86 10.76 9.24
C GLU A 344 -19.40 9.45 9.89
N GLU A 345 -19.04 9.50 11.16
CA GLU A 345 -18.77 8.31 11.97
C GLU A 345 -20.07 7.57 12.28
N LEU A 346 -20.13 6.27 11.97
CA LEU A 346 -21.28 5.42 12.29
C LEU A 346 -21.20 4.88 13.72
N SER A 347 -21.11 5.77 14.72
CA SER A 347 -20.84 5.40 16.12
C SER A 347 -21.88 4.46 16.76
N GLU A 348 -23.09 4.42 16.21
CA GLU A 348 -24.16 3.49 16.63
C GLU A 348 -24.01 2.09 16.01
N GLU A 349 -23.23 1.95 14.93
CA GLU A 349 -22.92 0.69 14.23
C GLU A 349 -21.54 0.19 14.63
N LYS A 350 -21.42 -0.26 15.89
CA LYS A 350 -20.14 -0.73 16.44
C LYS A 350 -19.66 -2.00 15.75
N PHE A 351 -18.37 -2.02 15.43
CA PHE A 351 -17.72 -3.23 14.94
C PHE A 351 -17.66 -4.33 16.01
N GLY A 352 -17.92 -5.56 15.57
CA GLY A 352 -17.77 -6.79 16.33
C GLY A 352 -16.53 -7.59 15.93
N GLU A 353 -16.48 -8.83 16.42
CA GLU A 353 -15.34 -9.76 16.20
C GLU A 353 -15.25 -10.32 14.79
N ASP A 354 -16.16 -9.99 13.87
CA ASP A 354 -16.08 -10.44 12.48
C ASP A 354 -15.78 -9.28 11.51
N ASP A 355 -15.86 -8.03 11.98
CA ASP A 355 -15.50 -6.84 11.19
C ASP A 355 -13.98 -6.73 10.99
N PHE A 356 -13.59 -5.96 9.97
CA PHE A 356 -12.20 -5.84 9.55
C PHE A 356 -11.27 -5.45 10.70
N ARG A 357 -10.20 -6.22 10.89
CA ARG A 357 -9.15 -5.96 11.88
C ARG A 357 -7.80 -6.51 11.44
N PHE A 358 -6.77 -5.96 12.03
CA PHE A 358 -5.43 -6.55 12.02
C PHE A 358 -5.18 -7.34 13.29
N VAL A 359 -4.45 -8.45 13.16
CA VAL A 359 -3.73 -9.08 14.27
C VAL A 359 -2.25 -9.06 13.95
N THR A 360 -1.49 -8.39 14.82
CA THR A 360 -0.06 -8.20 14.66
C THR A 360 0.68 -8.88 15.81
N ASN A 361 1.54 -9.83 15.47
CA ASN A 361 2.55 -10.32 16.40
C ASN A 361 3.79 -9.43 16.24
N GLN A 362 4.12 -8.65 17.26
CA GLN A 362 5.24 -7.72 17.21
C GLN A 362 6.21 -7.93 18.36
N ILE A 363 7.50 -7.90 18.05
CA ILE A 363 8.59 -8.14 18.98
C ILE A 363 9.49 -6.92 18.97
N TRP A 364 9.55 -6.25 20.12
CA TRP A 364 10.49 -5.17 20.38
C TRP A 364 11.75 -5.73 21.04
N THR A 365 12.94 -5.41 20.53
CA THR A 365 14.22 -5.72 21.18
C THR A 365 14.97 -4.44 21.48
N VAL A 366 15.29 -4.22 22.75
CA VAL A 366 16.05 -3.07 23.22
C VAL A 366 17.48 -3.49 23.56
N TYR A 367 18.43 -2.80 22.94
CA TYR A 367 19.85 -3.08 23.04
C TYR A 367 20.56 -2.18 24.05
N GLN A 368 21.79 -2.56 24.41
CA GLN A 368 22.63 -1.90 25.42
C GLN A 368 23.01 -0.46 25.03
N ASP A 369 23.11 -0.17 23.74
CA ASP A 369 23.42 1.16 23.20
C ASP A 369 22.19 2.08 23.08
N GLY A 370 21.00 1.57 23.39
CA GLY A 370 19.73 2.30 23.27
C GLY A 370 19.02 2.14 21.93
N SER A 371 19.56 1.34 21.01
CA SER A 371 18.84 0.95 19.80
C SER A 371 17.58 0.16 20.17
N VAL A 372 16.48 0.43 19.47
CA VAL A 372 15.19 -0.24 19.64
C VAL A 372 14.77 -0.84 18.30
N GLU A 373 14.77 -2.16 18.21
CA GLU A 373 14.37 -2.90 17.02
C GLU A 373 12.93 -3.42 17.15
N LEU A 374 12.18 -3.34 16.05
CA LEU A 374 10.87 -3.96 15.86
C LEU A 374 10.96 -5.03 14.77
N GLN A 375 10.41 -6.20 15.06
CA GLN A 375 10.03 -7.21 14.07
C GLN A 375 8.54 -7.50 14.22
N SER A 376 7.76 -7.42 13.15
CA SER A 376 6.33 -7.69 13.20
C SER A 376 5.84 -8.55 12.05
N SER A 377 4.80 -9.32 12.33
CA SER A 377 4.01 -10.06 11.36
C SER A 377 2.56 -9.66 11.50
N ILE A 378 2.00 -9.16 10.41
CA ILE A 378 0.71 -8.50 10.33
C ILE A 378 -0.22 -9.37 9.49
N THR A 379 -1.40 -9.64 10.04
CA THR A 379 -2.42 -10.47 9.40
C THR A 379 -3.78 -9.82 9.56
N THR A 380 -4.76 -10.19 8.74
CA THR A 380 -6.14 -9.70 8.85
C THR A 380 -7.15 -10.83 8.71
N ASN A 381 -8.42 -10.53 9.02
CA ASN A 381 -9.55 -11.40 8.70
C ASN A 381 -10.08 -11.23 7.26
N ASP A 382 -9.49 -10.34 6.45
CA ASP A 382 -9.78 -10.18 5.03
C ASP A 382 -8.47 -9.95 4.25
N ALA A 383 -7.81 -11.05 3.88
CA ALA A 383 -6.53 -11.02 3.19
C ALA A 383 -6.58 -10.42 1.77
N GLN A 384 -7.76 -10.26 1.19
CA GLN A 384 -7.93 -9.70 -0.16
C GLN A 384 -8.22 -8.20 -0.14
N PHE A 385 -8.47 -7.62 1.04
CA PHE A 385 -8.72 -6.19 1.15
C PHE A 385 -7.51 -5.38 0.68
N VAL A 386 -7.75 -4.41 -0.19
CA VAL A 386 -6.70 -3.53 -0.71
C VAL A 386 -6.54 -2.33 0.19
N LEU A 387 -5.39 -2.24 0.82
CA LEU A 387 -5.02 -1.18 1.75
C LEU A 387 -4.44 0.01 1.00
N PRO A 388 -4.63 1.24 1.48
CA PRO A 388 -3.96 2.41 0.92
C PRO A 388 -2.45 2.39 1.22
N ARG A 389 -2.06 1.82 2.37
CA ARG A 389 -0.69 1.53 2.81
C ARG A 389 -0.68 0.49 3.93
N LEU A 390 0.49 -0.01 4.28
CA LEU A 390 0.68 -0.85 5.47
C LEU A 390 2.03 -0.56 6.11
N GLY A 391 2.02 -0.08 7.36
CA GLY A 391 3.22 0.40 8.03
C GLY A 391 3.01 0.78 9.48
N TYR A 392 3.91 1.60 10.00
CA TYR A 392 3.82 2.20 11.32
C TYR A 392 3.88 3.73 11.22
N SER A 393 2.95 4.39 11.90
CA SER A 393 2.93 5.85 12.07
C SER A 393 3.36 6.22 13.49
N MET A 394 4.08 7.34 13.62
CA MET A 394 4.50 7.92 14.89
C MET A 394 4.60 9.45 14.76
N THR A 395 4.62 10.15 15.90
CA THR A 395 4.74 11.60 15.93
C THR A 395 6.00 12.03 16.67
N LEU A 396 6.83 12.84 16.02
CA LEU A 396 8.04 13.41 16.60
C LEU A 396 7.86 14.92 16.80
N PRO A 397 8.48 15.51 17.84
CA PRO A 397 8.46 16.95 18.05
C PRO A 397 8.91 17.74 16.81
N LYS A 398 8.22 18.84 16.51
CA LYS A 398 8.51 19.76 15.38
C LYS A 398 9.98 20.21 15.28
N ALA A 399 10.72 20.18 16.38
CA ALA A 399 12.15 20.53 16.41
C ALA A 399 13.04 19.59 15.58
N TYR A 400 12.60 18.37 15.24
CA TYR A 400 13.36 17.40 14.44
C TYR A 400 13.04 17.47 12.94
N GLU A 401 12.94 18.68 12.40
CA GLU A 401 12.47 18.96 11.03
C GLU A 401 13.47 18.68 9.91
N ASN A 402 14.75 18.41 10.21
CA ASN A 402 15.75 18.10 9.18
C ASN A 402 15.65 16.61 8.84
N LEU A 403 15.17 16.32 7.63
CA LEU A 403 15.03 14.97 7.11
C LEU A 403 16.25 14.63 6.26
N THR A 404 16.89 13.49 6.54
CA THR A 404 17.88 12.87 5.65
C THR A 404 17.50 11.42 5.42
N TYR A 405 17.56 10.95 4.19
CA TYR A 405 17.23 9.55 3.88
C TYR A 405 18.11 9.00 2.77
N TYR A 406 18.26 7.68 2.75
CA TYR A 406 18.88 6.93 1.66
C TYR A 406 17.81 6.06 0.99
N GLY A 407 17.29 6.53 -0.16
CA GLY A 407 16.15 5.92 -0.85
C GLY A 407 15.90 6.60 -2.19
N ARG A 408 14.72 6.40 -2.80
CA ARG A 408 14.37 7.10 -4.05
C ARG A 408 13.98 8.54 -3.82
N GLY A 409 14.56 9.45 -4.61
CA GLY A 409 14.26 10.87 -4.54
C GLY A 409 14.91 11.68 -5.66
N PRO A 410 14.96 13.02 -5.52
CA PRO A 410 14.40 13.78 -4.40
C PRO A 410 12.88 14.01 -4.49
N ILE A 411 12.26 13.72 -5.64
CA ILE A 411 10.85 14.01 -5.86
C ILE A 411 9.98 12.86 -5.35
N GLY A 412 8.87 13.18 -4.71
CA GLY A 412 7.91 12.20 -4.19
C GLY A 412 7.43 11.20 -5.24
N ASN A 413 7.55 9.92 -4.93
CA ASN A 413 7.39 8.80 -5.84
C ASN A 413 6.53 7.68 -5.21
N TYR A 414 5.98 6.80 -6.03
CA TYR A 414 5.12 5.68 -5.63
C TYR A 414 5.53 4.43 -6.40
N ASN A 415 5.15 3.24 -5.94
CA ASN A 415 5.54 1.97 -6.57
C ASN A 415 5.26 1.91 -8.09
N ASP A 416 4.20 2.55 -8.56
CA ASP A 416 3.81 2.67 -9.98
C ASP A 416 4.25 3.99 -10.66
N ARG A 417 5.00 4.85 -9.95
CA ARG A 417 5.54 6.13 -10.45
C ARG A 417 6.86 6.50 -9.74
N LYS A 418 7.91 5.72 -9.98
CA LYS A 418 9.23 5.87 -9.34
C LYS A 418 10.42 5.79 -10.29
N THR A 419 10.22 5.56 -11.58
CA THR A 419 11.32 5.27 -12.52
C THR A 419 12.24 6.46 -12.74
N ALA A 420 11.73 7.69 -12.52
CA ALA A 420 12.52 8.91 -12.62
C ALA A 420 13.39 9.23 -11.39
N GLN A 421 13.23 8.50 -10.28
CA GLN A 421 13.88 8.82 -9.02
C GLN A 421 14.99 7.82 -8.71
N ASN A 422 16.21 8.33 -8.50
CA ASN A 422 17.39 7.52 -8.24
C ASN A 422 17.51 7.20 -6.75
N ILE A 423 18.13 6.07 -6.42
CA ILE A 423 18.47 5.68 -5.06
C ILE A 423 19.77 6.37 -4.66
N GLU A 424 19.65 7.45 -3.89
CA GLU A 424 20.77 8.28 -3.42
C GLU A 424 20.48 8.79 -2.01
N LYS A 425 21.46 9.47 -1.40
CA LYS A 425 21.26 10.14 -0.11
C LYS A 425 20.76 11.56 -0.35
N TYR A 426 19.61 11.88 0.22
CA TYR A 426 18.97 13.18 0.12
C TYR A 426 18.84 13.82 1.49
N THR A 427 18.97 15.15 1.55
CA THR A 427 18.76 15.97 2.75
C THR A 427 17.81 17.11 2.39
N THR A 428 16.80 17.32 3.22
CA THR A 428 15.66 18.22 3.01
C THR A 428 15.11 18.65 4.37
N ARG A 429 14.11 19.52 4.37
CA ARG A 429 13.29 19.82 5.56
C ARG A 429 11.90 19.20 5.39
N VAL A 430 11.28 18.74 6.47
CA VAL A 430 9.90 18.20 6.44
C VAL A 430 8.91 19.15 5.77
N THR A 431 9.10 20.46 5.92
CA THR A 431 8.25 21.47 5.27
C THR A 431 8.48 21.60 3.76
N GLU A 432 9.66 21.22 3.26
CA GLU A 432 10.02 21.27 1.83
C GLU A 432 9.49 20.06 1.06
N GLU A 433 9.11 18.99 1.77
CA GLU A 433 8.44 17.81 1.21
C GLU A 433 6.97 18.07 0.84
N PHE A 434 6.40 19.19 1.29
CA PHE A 434 5.01 19.54 1.04
C PHE A 434 4.80 19.96 -0.42
N VAL A 435 3.90 19.25 -1.12
CA VAL A 435 3.52 19.56 -2.50
C VAL A 435 2.21 20.35 -2.49
N ASN A 436 2.23 21.56 -3.07
CA ASN A 436 1.11 22.51 -3.07
C ASN A 436 -0.03 22.14 -4.04
N PHE A 437 -0.58 20.93 -3.94
CA PHE A 437 -1.83 20.59 -4.60
C PHE A 437 -2.95 21.50 -4.06
N PRO A 438 -3.71 22.23 -4.91
CA PRO A 438 -4.75 23.14 -4.44
C PRO A 438 -5.75 22.48 -3.50
N LYS A 439 -6.14 21.22 -3.82
CA LYS A 439 -6.71 20.28 -2.87
C LYS A 439 -5.60 19.38 -2.30
N PRO A 440 -5.29 19.45 -0.99
CA PRO A 440 -4.35 18.54 -0.34
C PRO A 440 -4.71 17.06 -0.55
N GLN A 441 -3.68 16.26 -0.77
CA GLN A 441 -3.73 14.82 -1.05
C GLN A 441 -2.47 14.15 -0.48
N ASP A 442 -2.42 12.82 -0.48
CA ASP A 442 -1.20 12.10 -0.09
C ASP A 442 0.01 12.54 -0.93
N MET A 443 1.15 12.74 -0.26
CA MET A 443 2.37 13.35 -0.79
C MET A 443 3.59 12.96 0.06
N ALA A 444 4.78 13.48 -0.29
CA ALA A 444 6.04 13.26 0.44
C ALA A 444 6.48 11.78 0.58
N ASN A 445 6.01 10.90 -0.31
CA ASN A 445 6.32 9.48 -0.30
C ASN A 445 7.67 9.19 -0.99
N HIS A 446 8.54 8.44 -0.33
CA HIS A 446 9.84 8.01 -0.87
C HIS A 446 9.97 6.49 -0.78
N GLU A 447 9.86 5.84 -1.95
CA GLU A 447 9.98 4.38 -2.08
C GLU A 447 11.43 3.93 -1.92
N GLU A 448 11.59 2.65 -1.66
CA GLU A 448 12.88 1.95 -1.61
C GLU A 448 13.91 2.60 -0.67
N THR A 449 13.45 3.03 0.51
CA THR A 449 14.30 3.66 1.52
C THR A 449 14.96 2.61 2.42
N ARG A 450 16.29 2.69 2.56
CA ARG A 450 17.09 1.84 3.46
C ARG A 450 17.07 2.38 4.89
N TRP A 451 17.14 3.70 5.03
CA TRP A 451 17.06 4.40 6.31
C TRP A 451 16.65 5.86 6.12
N CYS A 452 16.03 6.45 7.13
CA CYS A 452 15.81 7.88 7.24
C CYS A 452 16.21 8.40 8.63
N ALA A 453 16.41 9.70 8.77
CA ALA A 453 16.75 10.36 10.02
C ALA A 453 16.01 11.69 10.12
N LEU A 454 15.41 11.93 11.29
CA LEU A 454 14.82 13.21 11.67
C LEU A 454 15.68 13.80 12.77
N THR A 455 16.26 14.97 12.50
CA THR A 455 17.20 15.63 13.40
C THR A 455 16.89 17.10 13.58
N ASN A 456 17.34 17.66 14.70
CA ASN A 456 17.36 19.10 14.92
C ASN A 456 18.67 19.70 14.38
N ASN A 457 18.83 21.02 14.50
CA ASN A 457 20.04 21.72 14.03
C ASN A 457 21.33 21.37 14.80
N SER A 458 21.21 20.68 15.94
CA SER A 458 22.35 20.14 16.71
C SER A 458 22.66 18.68 16.34
N LEU A 459 22.06 18.14 15.27
CA LEU A 459 22.17 16.75 14.82
C LEU A 459 21.70 15.72 15.85
N SER A 460 20.92 16.15 16.84
CA SER A 460 20.24 15.25 17.78
C SER A 460 18.89 14.86 17.21
N GLY A 461 18.47 13.61 17.45
CA GLY A 461 17.27 13.05 16.82
C GLY A 461 17.34 11.53 16.81
N ALA A 462 16.71 10.91 15.82
CA ALA A 462 16.78 9.47 15.60
C ALA A 462 17.04 9.11 14.13
N VAL A 463 17.70 7.97 13.96
CA VAL A 463 17.84 7.25 12.69
C VAL A 463 16.91 6.04 12.73
N PHE A 464 16.15 5.85 11.66
CA PHE A 464 15.24 4.74 11.44
C PHE A 464 15.80 3.89 10.30
N VAL A 465 16.20 2.65 10.61
CA VAL A 465 16.83 1.74 9.65
C VAL A 465 15.84 0.63 9.30
N ALA A 466 15.55 0.43 8.02
CA ALA A 466 14.69 -0.65 7.58
C ALA A 466 15.33 -2.02 7.85
N ALA A 467 14.51 -3.03 8.16
CA ALA A 467 15.00 -4.40 8.25
C ALA A 467 15.50 -4.93 6.90
N ASP A 468 14.83 -4.52 5.82
CA ASP A 468 15.20 -4.79 4.44
C ASP A 468 15.11 -3.47 3.64
N GLU A 469 13.87 -3.06 3.36
CA GLU A 469 13.50 -1.83 2.67
C GLU A 469 12.20 -1.28 3.26
N MET A 470 11.97 0.03 3.18
CA MET A 470 10.72 0.68 3.59
C MET A 470 10.36 1.85 2.69
N VAL A 471 9.12 2.34 2.81
CA VAL A 471 8.65 3.59 2.26
C VAL A 471 8.58 4.62 3.38
N VAL A 472 9.04 5.85 3.11
CA VAL A 472 9.06 6.92 4.12
C VAL A 472 8.21 8.10 3.65
N SER A 473 7.40 8.64 4.55
CA SER A 473 6.84 9.99 4.41
C SER A 473 6.86 10.72 5.76
N ALA A 474 7.11 12.04 5.72
CA ALA A 474 7.12 12.89 6.90
C ALA A 474 6.43 14.22 6.59
N LEU A 475 5.36 14.54 7.32
CA LEU A 475 4.57 15.76 7.13
C LEU A 475 4.14 16.35 8.49
N PRO A 476 3.94 17.67 8.60
CA PRO A 476 3.47 18.31 9.83
C PRO A 476 1.93 18.25 9.99
N TYR A 477 1.31 17.24 9.38
CA TYR A 477 -0.13 17.02 9.29
C TYR A 477 -0.43 15.53 9.40
N THR A 478 -1.62 15.17 9.87
CA THR A 478 -2.09 13.79 9.78
C THR A 478 -2.68 13.51 8.39
N ALA A 479 -2.74 12.22 8.02
CA ALA A 479 -3.44 11.81 6.80
C ALA A 479 -4.92 12.26 6.78
N GLN A 480 -5.58 12.32 7.94
CA GLN A 480 -6.98 12.75 8.05
C GLN A 480 -7.14 14.26 7.85
N ASP A 481 -6.19 15.08 8.34
CA ASP A 481 -6.18 16.53 8.08
C ASP A 481 -6.11 16.80 6.57
N ILE A 482 -5.19 16.11 5.89
CA ILE A 482 -4.99 16.22 4.44
C ILE A 482 -6.21 15.70 3.67
N ALA A 483 -6.81 14.59 4.12
CA ALA A 483 -7.96 13.99 3.44
C ALA A 483 -9.24 14.85 3.50
N THR A 484 -9.38 15.70 4.51
CA THR A 484 -10.62 16.46 4.76
C THR A 484 -10.55 17.92 4.33
N ALA A 485 -9.36 18.48 4.14
CA ALA A 485 -9.18 19.83 3.60
C ALA A 485 -9.55 19.88 2.11
N ALA A 486 -10.44 20.79 1.73
CA ALA A 486 -10.73 21.08 0.32
C ALA A 486 -9.65 22.01 -0.27
N HIS A 487 -9.15 22.94 0.55
CA HIS A 487 -8.08 23.87 0.18
C HIS A 487 -6.94 23.86 1.20
N ILE A 488 -5.73 24.23 0.77
CA ILE A 488 -4.53 24.29 1.64
C ILE A 488 -4.76 25.15 2.90
N TYR A 489 -5.48 26.27 2.79
CA TYR A 489 -5.74 27.17 3.92
C TYR A 489 -6.69 26.57 4.97
N GLU A 490 -7.33 25.43 4.70
CA GLU A 490 -8.21 24.71 5.62
C GLU A 490 -7.45 23.68 6.46
N LEU A 491 -6.18 23.39 6.13
CA LEU A 491 -5.32 22.58 6.97
C LEU A 491 -5.14 23.27 8.34
N PRO A 492 -4.99 22.49 9.43
CA PRO A 492 -4.66 23.05 10.74
C PRO A 492 -3.30 23.75 10.72
N GLU A 493 -2.96 24.45 11.80
CA GLU A 493 -1.59 24.95 11.95
C GLU A 493 -0.60 23.77 11.95
N ALA A 494 0.50 23.90 11.20
CA ALA A 494 1.52 22.87 11.08
C ALA A 494 2.09 22.49 12.46
N GLY A 495 1.85 21.24 12.87
CA GLY A 495 2.15 20.73 14.20
C GLY A 495 3.49 19.99 14.28
N ASP A 496 3.51 18.99 15.17
CA ASP A 496 4.57 17.98 15.23
C ASP A 496 4.59 17.11 13.96
N ILE A 497 5.69 16.42 13.74
CA ILE A 497 5.96 15.67 12.51
C ILE A 497 5.32 14.30 12.61
N THR A 498 4.35 14.00 11.73
CA THR A 498 3.87 12.65 11.48
C THR A 498 4.85 11.94 10.57
N LEU A 499 5.58 10.95 11.10
CA LEU A 499 6.48 10.08 10.35
C LEU A 499 5.78 8.75 10.10
N HIS A 500 5.73 8.34 8.84
CA HIS A 500 5.34 6.99 8.46
C HIS A 500 6.55 6.21 7.96
N LEU A 501 6.68 5.00 8.48
CA LEU A 501 7.60 3.96 7.99
C LEU A 501 6.71 2.81 7.51
N ASP A 502 6.56 2.69 6.20
CA ASP A 502 5.66 1.70 5.61
C ASP A 502 6.41 0.56 4.94
N MET A 503 5.85 -0.64 5.04
CA MET A 503 6.33 -1.76 4.24
C MET A 503 6.07 -1.49 2.76
N LYS A 504 4.85 -1.02 2.45
CA LYS A 504 4.38 -0.72 1.10
C LYS A 504 3.26 0.32 1.11
N VAL A 505 3.14 1.06 0.02
CA VAL A 505 2.05 2.01 -0.26
C VAL A 505 1.38 1.62 -1.59
N THR A 506 0.05 1.67 -1.67
CA THR A 506 -0.66 1.37 -2.92
C THR A 506 -0.40 2.48 -3.93
N GLY A 507 -0.19 2.09 -5.19
CA GLY A 507 0.09 2.99 -6.30
C GLY A 507 -0.98 4.03 -6.55
N LEU A 508 -0.68 4.97 -7.44
CA LEU A 508 -1.56 6.08 -7.78
C LEU A 508 -2.60 5.71 -8.84
N GLY A 509 -2.28 4.80 -9.77
CA GLY A 509 -3.12 4.44 -10.90
C GLY A 509 -3.58 5.64 -11.75
N GLY A 510 -4.77 5.55 -12.33
CA GLY A 510 -5.36 6.58 -13.20
C GLY A 510 -6.89 6.57 -13.20
N ALA A 511 -7.52 6.26 -12.06
CA ALA A 511 -8.96 6.00 -11.99
C ALA A 511 -9.84 7.26 -11.96
N SER A 512 -9.26 8.46 -11.83
CA SER A 512 -10.01 9.72 -11.92
C SER A 512 -10.72 9.86 -13.27
N CYS A 513 -10.11 9.38 -14.36
CA CYS A 513 -10.72 9.20 -15.68
C CYS A 513 -9.96 8.14 -16.49
N GLY A 514 -10.64 7.07 -16.93
CA GLY A 514 -10.09 6.10 -17.89
C GLY A 514 -9.49 4.81 -17.29
N GLN A 515 -8.20 4.83 -16.93
CA GLN A 515 -7.34 3.63 -16.70
C GLN A 515 -7.81 2.70 -15.57
N GLY A 516 -8.60 3.21 -14.62
CA GLY A 516 -8.98 2.48 -13.41
C GLY A 516 -7.92 2.57 -12.31
N GLY A 517 -8.12 1.81 -11.22
CA GLY A 517 -7.18 1.77 -10.11
C GLY A 517 -5.81 1.17 -10.50
N PRO A 518 -4.81 1.21 -9.61
CA PRO A 518 -3.47 0.66 -9.84
C PRO A 518 -3.54 -0.80 -10.34
N LEU A 519 -2.53 -1.24 -11.10
CA LEU A 519 -2.43 -2.64 -11.48
C LEU A 519 -2.32 -3.53 -10.24
N LYS A 520 -2.72 -4.80 -10.36
CA LYS A 520 -2.80 -5.69 -9.18
C LYS A 520 -1.46 -5.81 -8.42
N HIS A 521 -0.33 -5.77 -9.13
CA HIS A 521 0.99 -5.87 -8.50
C HIS A 521 1.42 -4.57 -7.78
N ASP A 522 0.75 -3.45 -8.05
CA ASP A 522 0.98 -2.15 -7.40
C ASP A 522 0.01 -1.90 -6.23
N ARG A 523 -0.80 -2.89 -5.88
CA ARG A 523 -1.75 -2.84 -4.77
C ARG A 523 -1.17 -3.51 -3.54
N VAL A 524 -1.40 -2.91 -2.38
CA VAL A 524 -1.07 -3.49 -1.09
C VAL A 524 -2.27 -4.29 -0.60
N TYR A 525 -2.11 -5.61 -0.50
CA TYR A 525 -3.14 -6.50 0.02
C TYR A 525 -2.95 -6.76 1.52
N ALA A 526 -4.05 -6.84 2.25
CA ALA A 526 -4.12 -7.10 3.69
C ALA A 526 -3.82 -8.57 4.08
N GLY A 527 -3.12 -9.32 3.22
CA GLY A 527 -2.65 -10.67 3.52
C GLY A 527 -1.62 -10.72 4.66
N GLN A 528 -0.93 -11.84 4.82
CA GLN A 528 0.21 -11.90 5.73
C GLN A 528 1.35 -11.04 5.20
N ASN A 529 1.83 -10.11 6.02
CA ASN A 529 2.89 -9.18 5.69
C ASN A 529 3.85 -9.08 6.89
N ASP A 530 5.16 -9.17 6.66
CA ASP A 530 6.18 -9.01 7.69
C ASP A 530 6.91 -7.67 7.49
N PHE A 531 7.15 -6.94 8.57
CA PHE A 531 7.82 -5.64 8.54
C PHE A 531 8.66 -5.41 9.79
N GLY A 532 9.78 -4.71 9.63
CA GLY A 532 10.67 -4.42 10.76
C GLY A 532 11.55 -3.21 10.50
N PHE A 533 11.97 -2.57 11.58
CA PHE A 533 12.87 -1.43 11.56
C PHE A 533 13.61 -1.27 12.89
N ILE A 534 14.67 -0.47 12.89
CA ILE A 534 15.48 -0.14 14.07
C ILE A 534 15.47 1.37 14.28
N ILE A 535 15.20 1.82 15.50
CA ILE A 535 15.36 3.21 15.93
C ILE A 535 16.69 3.32 16.68
N ARG A 536 17.54 4.26 16.27
CA ARG A 536 18.85 4.53 16.89
C ARG A 536 19.01 6.01 17.22
N PRO A 537 19.79 6.38 18.24
CA PRO A 537 20.14 7.78 18.46
C PRO A 537 20.91 8.34 17.27
N ALA A 538 20.48 9.50 16.74
CA ALA A 538 21.20 10.20 15.68
C ALA A 538 22.49 10.86 16.20
N GLY A 539 23.36 11.23 15.26
CA GLY A 539 24.63 11.88 15.53
C GLY A 539 25.27 12.46 14.28
N LYS A 540 26.58 12.71 14.33
CA LYS A 540 27.31 13.37 13.24
C LYS A 540 27.42 12.53 11.96
N ASP A 541 27.57 11.21 12.11
CA ASP A 541 27.79 10.29 11.00
C ASP A 541 26.57 9.36 10.88
N LEU A 542 25.56 9.84 10.14
CA LEU A 542 24.31 9.11 9.96
C LEU A 542 24.52 7.82 9.16
N ASP A 543 25.45 7.80 8.19
CA ASP A 543 25.72 6.62 7.39
C ASP A 543 26.27 5.49 8.26
N GLN A 544 27.23 5.79 9.13
CA GLN A 544 27.80 4.80 10.07
C GLN A 544 26.79 4.34 11.12
N ILE A 545 25.89 5.23 11.57
CA ILE A 545 24.80 4.87 12.50
C ILE A 545 23.75 4.01 11.79
N ALA A 546 23.46 4.25 10.51
CA ALA A 546 22.52 3.43 9.76
C ALA A 546 23.11 2.08 9.31
N HIS A 547 24.44 1.92 9.38
CA HIS A 547 25.15 0.73 8.91
C HIS A 547 25.04 -0.47 9.88
N VAL A 548 23.82 -1.00 10.01
CA VAL A 548 23.48 -2.19 10.81
C VAL A 548 22.40 -3.01 10.12
N THR A 549 22.31 -4.29 10.49
CA THR A 549 21.17 -5.17 10.15
C THR A 549 20.44 -5.61 11.42
N PRO A 550 19.14 -5.93 11.34
CA PRO A 550 18.40 -6.46 12.48
C PRO A 550 18.97 -7.79 12.97
N SER A 551 18.78 -8.07 14.26
CA SER A 551 19.21 -9.33 14.88
C SER A 551 18.30 -9.80 16.02
N GLY A 552 17.18 -9.10 16.21
CA GLY A 552 16.18 -9.44 17.20
C GLY A 552 15.44 -10.71 16.85
N GLU A 553 14.65 -11.19 17.80
CA GLU A 553 13.75 -12.32 17.56
C GLU A 553 12.64 -11.94 16.59
N VAL A 554 12.30 -12.86 15.70
CA VAL A 554 11.21 -12.69 14.73
C VAL A 554 9.93 -13.39 15.19
N PRO A 555 8.75 -12.85 14.88
CA PRO A 555 7.47 -13.42 15.30
C PRO A 555 7.14 -14.72 14.56
N VAL A 556 6.42 -15.61 15.25
CA VAL A 556 5.68 -16.73 14.64
C VAL A 556 4.28 -16.25 14.34
N THR A 557 3.70 -16.71 13.23
CA THR A 557 2.37 -16.32 12.76
C THR A 557 1.50 -17.54 12.57
N ILE A 558 0.21 -17.40 12.91
CA ILE A 558 -0.83 -18.41 12.69
C ILE A 558 -1.95 -17.73 11.93
N THR A 559 -2.16 -18.10 10.67
CA THR A 559 -3.29 -17.61 9.86
C THR A 559 -4.33 -18.71 9.66
N ARG A 560 -5.56 -18.29 9.34
CA ARG A 560 -6.61 -19.18 8.87
C ARG A 560 -7.31 -18.53 7.67
N SER A 561 -7.25 -19.19 6.52
CA SER A 561 -8.00 -18.75 5.34
C SER A 561 -9.53 -18.89 5.53
N ALA A 562 -10.30 -18.28 4.62
CA ALA A 562 -11.76 -18.36 4.63
C ALA A 562 -12.30 -19.81 4.46
N ASN A 563 -11.55 -20.69 3.80
CA ASN A 563 -11.89 -22.12 3.70
C ASN A 563 -11.44 -22.96 4.92
N GLY A 564 -10.79 -22.34 5.91
CA GLY A 564 -10.38 -22.97 7.15
C GLY A 564 -9.01 -23.65 7.11
N MET A 565 -8.14 -23.32 6.16
CA MET A 565 -6.77 -23.83 6.15
C MET A 565 -5.90 -23.03 7.10
N ILE A 566 -5.25 -23.73 8.03
CA ILE A 566 -4.28 -23.18 8.97
C ILE A 566 -2.90 -23.20 8.34
N GLU A 567 -2.22 -22.06 8.43
CA GLU A 567 -0.82 -21.90 8.09
C GLU A 567 -0.05 -21.38 9.31
N ILE A 568 1.16 -21.91 9.50
CA ILE A 568 2.10 -21.46 10.53
C ILE A 568 3.39 -21.08 9.81
N SER A 569 3.82 -19.84 10.00
CA SER A 569 4.91 -19.24 9.24
C SER A 569 5.66 -18.19 10.07
N SER A 570 6.74 -17.68 9.51
CA SER A 570 7.56 -16.58 10.00
C SER A 570 8.40 -16.07 8.83
N ILE A 571 8.97 -14.87 8.96
CA ILE A 571 9.97 -14.34 8.02
C ILE A 571 11.20 -15.26 7.87
N ASN A 572 11.44 -16.15 8.84
CA ASN A 572 12.43 -17.21 8.70
C ASN A 572 11.83 -18.43 7.97
N GLU A 573 12.06 -18.51 6.66
CA GLU A 573 11.55 -19.57 5.79
C GLU A 573 12.07 -20.97 6.14
N ASP A 574 13.27 -21.06 6.72
CA ASP A 574 13.91 -22.34 7.10
C ASP A 574 13.47 -22.83 8.50
N ALA A 575 12.65 -22.05 9.20
CA ALA A 575 12.26 -22.37 10.56
C ALA A 575 11.36 -23.61 10.65
N GLN A 576 11.61 -24.43 11.67
CA GLN A 576 10.76 -25.56 12.01
C GLN A 576 9.85 -25.19 13.17
N TYR A 577 8.59 -25.63 13.14
CA TYR A 577 7.59 -25.26 14.13
C TYR A 577 7.03 -26.47 14.87
N LEU A 578 6.68 -26.25 16.13
CA LEU A 578 5.82 -27.13 16.91
C LEU A 578 4.50 -26.41 17.18
N TYR A 579 3.40 -27.15 17.17
CA TYR A 579 2.08 -26.59 17.46
C TYR A 579 1.22 -27.53 18.30
N SER A 580 0.22 -26.97 18.98
CA SER A 580 -0.81 -27.72 19.71
C SER A 580 -2.18 -27.10 19.49
N ILE A 581 -3.21 -27.93 19.38
CA ILE A 581 -4.62 -27.51 19.25
C ILE A 581 -5.33 -27.80 20.57
N ASN A 582 -6.07 -26.82 21.10
CA ASN A 582 -6.90 -26.94 22.30
C ASN A 582 -6.15 -27.52 23.52
N GLY A 583 -4.88 -27.14 23.71
CA GLY A 583 -4.04 -27.64 24.82
C GLY A 583 -3.61 -29.11 24.70
N GLY A 584 -3.82 -29.74 23.55
CA GLY A 584 -3.38 -31.10 23.27
C GLY A 584 -1.85 -31.24 23.16
N LYS A 585 -1.40 -32.46 22.86
CA LYS A 585 0.05 -32.76 22.68
C LYS A 585 0.63 -31.95 21.51
N ALA A 586 1.84 -31.43 21.71
CA ALA A 586 2.61 -30.75 20.67
C ALA A 586 2.93 -31.70 19.49
N ARG A 587 2.88 -31.15 18.27
CA ARG A 587 3.11 -31.85 17.00
C ARG A 587 4.07 -31.03 16.15
N ASP A 588 4.89 -31.69 15.35
CA ASP A 588 5.68 -31.03 14.30
C ASP A 588 4.73 -30.48 13.23
N TYR A 589 4.97 -29.25 12.79
CA TYR A 589 4.31 -28.66 11.63
C TYR A 589 5.12 -28.94 10.37
N SER A 590 4.53 -29.64 9.41
CA SER A 590 5.16 -29.98 8.12
C SER A 590 4.44 -29.38 6.92
N SER A 591 3.15 -29.01 7.07
CA SER A 591 2.31 -28.47 6.00
C SER A 591 1.03 -27.87 6.58
N THR A 592 0.34 -27.05 5.80
CA THR A 592 -1.00 -26.53 6.14
C THR A 592 -2.00 -27.65 6.44
N PHE A 593 -2.97 -27.39 7.32
CA PHE A 593 -4.03 -28.36 7.66
C PHE A 593 -5.39 -27.67 7.85
N SER A 594 -6.48 -28.40 7.67
CA SER A 594 -7.83 -27.84 7.79
C SER A 594 -8.31 -27.80 9.25
N MET A 595 -8.91 -26.67 9.64
CA MET A 595 -9.61 -26.46 10.92
C MET A 595 -10.75 -25.45 10.74
N ARG A 596 -11.95 -25.96 10.43
CA ARG A 596 -13.16 -25.13 10.29
C ARG A 596 -13.90 -24.92 11.61
N ASP A 597 -13.81 -25.86 12.53
CA ASP A 597 -14.39 -25.72 13.86
C ASP A 597 -13.64 -24.68 14.70
N ALA A 598 -14.30 -24.19 15.75
CA ALA A 598 -13.68 -23.28 16.69
C ALA A 598 -12.52 -23.97 17.44
N GLY A 599 -11.50 -23.20 17.81
CA GLY A 599 -10.46 -23.67 18.72
C GLY A 599 -9.24 -22.76 18.79
N THR A 600 -8.35 -23.11 19.71
CA THR A 600 -7.14 -22.34 20.02
C THR A 600 -5.91 -23.11 19.56
N ILE A 601 -5.05 -22.44 18.80
CA ILE A 601 -3.77 -22.96 18.33
C ILE A 601 -2.65 -22.22 19.05
N LYS A 602 -1.68 -22.97 19.55
CA LYS A 602 -0.40 -22.45 20.01
C LYS A 602 0.68 -22.94 19.07
N ALA A 603 1.58 -22.06 18.63
CA ALA A 603 2.70 -22.39 17.76
C ALA A 603 3.98 -21.71 18.24
N TRP A 604 5.13 -22.37 18.08
CA TRP A 604 6.46 -21.85 18.45
C TRP A 604 7.55 -22.50 17.60
N PHE A 605 8.73 -21.88 17.53
CA PHE A 605 9.88 -22.47 16.88
C PHE A 605 10.35 -23.72 17.63
N LYS A 606 10.70 -24.78 16.89
CA LYS A 606 11.25 -26.00 17.44
C LYS A 606 12.56 -25.69 18.17
N GLY A 607 12.61 -26.02 19.46
CA GLY A 607 13.75 -25.71 20.33
C GLY A 607 13.68 -24.34 21.04
N ASN A 608 12.74 -23.46 20.68
CA ASN A 608 12.53 -22.18 21.36
C ASN A 608 11.06 -21.98 21.76
N LYS A 609 10.69 -22.49 22.95
CA LYS A 609 9.32 -22.35 23.48
C LYS A 609 8.96 -20.90 23.84
N ALA A 610 9.94 -20.01 24.01
CA ALA A 610 9.68 -18.61 24.35
C ALA A 610 9.04 -17.84 23.19
N SER A 611 9.19 -18.31 21.95
CA SER A 611 8.54 -17.72 20.76
C SER A 611 7.07 -18.14 20.58
N GLU A 612 6.45 -18.75 21.60
CA GLU A 612 5.06 -19.20 21.51
C GLU A 612 4.12 -18.03 21.21
N VAL A 613 3.26 -18.21 20.22
CA VAL A 613 2.11 -17.35 19.96
C VAL A 613 0.84 -18.17 20.11
N THR A 614 -0.26 -17.52 20.52
CA THR A 614 -1.57 -18.16 20.68
C THR A 614 -2.58 -17.44 19.80
N MET A 615 -3.35 -18.20 19.03
CA MET A 615 -4.45 -17.68 18.22
C MET A 615 -5.71 -18.49 18.46
N THR A 616 -6.84 -17.81 18.65
CA THR A 616 -8.15 -18.46 18.80
C THR A 616 -9.03 -18.12 17.62
N PHE A 617 -9.66 -19.14 17.05
CA PHE A 617 -10.54 -19.00 15.90
C PHE A 617 -11.96 -19.44 16.23
N ASN A 618 -12.94 -18.67 15.73
CA ASN A 618 -14.36 -19.03 15.78
C ASN A 618 -14.70 -20.06 14.70
N LYS A 619 -15.84 -20.75 14.82
CA LYS A 619 -16.28 -21.72 13.81
C LYS A 619 -16.62 -21.01 12.48
N ILE A 620 -16.15 -21.54 11.35
CA ILE A 620 -16.50 -21.05 10.01
C ILE A 620 -17.85 -21.64 9.59
N GLU A 621 -18.91 -20.84 9.65
CA GLU A 621 -20.25 -21.24 9.15
C GLU A 621 -20.48 -20.93 7.67
N LYS A 622 -20.03 -19.76 7.20
CA LYS A 622 -20.16 -19.32 5.81
C LYS A 622 -19.02 -19.92 4.99
N ILE A 623 -19.32 -20.44 3.81
CA ILE A 623 -18.30 -20.93 2.89
C ILE A 623 -18.04 -19.89 1.80
N GLU A 624 -16.79 -19.83 1.36
CA GLU A 624 -16.42 -19.05 0.18
C GLU A 624 -17.11 -19.66 -1.05
N THR A 625 -17.73 -18.79 -1.86
CA THR A 625 -18.47 -19.18 -3.06
C THR A 625 -18.14 -18.25 -4.20
N THR A 626 -18.06 -18.76 -5.42
CA THR A 626 -17.84 -17.95 -6.62
C THR A 626 -19.07 -17.96 -7.51
N VAL A 627 -19.40 -16.83 -8.12
CA VAL A 627 -20.42 -16.78 -9.17
C VAL A 627 -19.89 -17.43 -10.44
N VAL A 628 -20.60 -18.45 -10.92
CA VAL A 628 -20.28 -19.18 -12.17
C VAL A 628 -21.23 -18.86 -13.31
N PHE A 629 -22.44 -18.36 -13.01
CA PHE A 629 -23.40 -17.93 -14.01
C PHE A 629 -24.35 -16.87 -13.46
N VAL A 630 -24.82 -15.97 -14.32
CA VAL A 630 -25.88 -15.01 -14.02
C VAL A 630 -26.82 -14.89 -15.22
N SER A 631 -28.13 -14.85 -14.97
CA SER A 631 -29.14 -14.77 -16.03
C SER A 631 -29.25 -13.38 -16.65
N SER A 632 -28.96 -12.33 -15.88
CA SER A 632 -29.00 -10.93 -16.31
C SER A 632 -28.12 -10.06 -15.42
N GLU A 633 -27.30 -9.20 -16.01
CA GLU A 633 -26.52 -8.18 -15.31
C GLU A 633 -26.37 -6.92 -16.18
N GLU A 634 -26.21 -5.76 -15.55
CA GLU A 634 -26.00 -4.48 -16.22
C GLU A 634 -24.54 -4.30 -16.69
N PRO A 635 -24.29 -3.97 -17.97
CA PRO A 635 -22.93 -3.77 -18.47
C PRO A 635 -22.34 -2.40 -18.05
N GLY A 636 -21.07 -2.38 -17.63
CA GLY A 636 -20.25 -1.15 -17.54
C GLY A 636 -20.61 -0.17 -16.42
N SER A 637 -21.51 -0.51 -15.49
CA SER A 637 -22.04 0.38 -14.46
C SER A 637 -21.42 0.22 -13.06
N GLY A 638 -20.40 -0.62 -12.92
CA GLY A 638 -19.84 -0.99 -11.61
C GLY A 638 -20.71 -1.99 -10.83
N THR A 639 -21.84 -2.44 -11.37
CA THR A 639 -22.62 -3.55 -10.82
C THR A 639 -22.27 -4.86 -11.53
N SER A 640 -21.96 -5.92 -10.79
CA SER A 640 -21.65 -7.24 -11.34
C SER A 640 -22.22 -8.33 -10.45
N ALA A 641 -22.58 -9.49 -11.02
CA ALA A 641 -22.98 -10.64 -10.23
C ALA A 641 -21.91 -11.06 -9.21
N LYS A 642 -20.63 -10.89 -9.56
CA LYS A 642 -19.49 -11.19 -8.67
C LYS A 642 -19.50 -10.36 -7.38
N ASN A 643 -20.16 -9.21 -7.39
CA ASN A 643 -20.31 -8.37 -6.21
C ASN A 643 -21.16 -9.05 -5.13
N LEU A 644 -21.99 -10.04 -5.48
CA LEU A 644 -22.74 -10.81 -4.46
C LEU A 644 -21.85 -11.64 -3.54
N VAL A 645 -20.57 -11.81 -3.85
CA VAL A 645 -19.66 -12.66 -3.07
C VAL A 645 -18.33 -11.97 -2.80
N ASP A 646 -18.28 -10.64 -2.96
CA ASP A 646 -17.05 -9.85 -2.78
C ASP A 646 -16.86 -9.38 -1.32
N GLY A 647 -17.87 -9.53 -0.46
CA GLY A 647 -17.81 -9.12 0.94
C GLY A 647 -17.99 -7.62 1.15
N ASP A 648 -18.27 -6.85 0.09
CA ASP A 648 -18.51 -5.42 0.14
C ASP A 648 -20.01 -5.09 0.04
N PRO A 649 -20.69 -4.79 1.16
CA PRO A 649 -22.12 -4.46 1.10
C PRO A 649 -22.47 -3.14 0.36
N SER A 650 -21.47 -2.40 -0.13
CA SER A 650 -21.66 -1.19 -0.94
C SER A 650 -21.69 -1.48 -2.45
N THR A 651 -21.06 -2.56 -2.90
CA THR A 651 -21.18 -3.03 -4.28
C THR A 651 -22.52 -3.73 -4.44
N THR A 652 -22.97 -3.85 -5.68
CA THR A 652 -24.24 -4.51 -5.96
C THR A 652 -24.17 -5.31 -7.23
N TRP A 653 -24.89 -6.42 -7.27
CA TRP A 653 -25.42 -6.96 -8.51
C TRP A 653 -26.75 -6.28 -8.82
N HIS A 654 -26.99 -5.98 -10.10
CA HIS A 654 -28.29 -5.57 -10.59
C HIS A 654 -28.53 -6.15 -11.98
N THR A 655 -29.75 -6.62 -12.23
CA THR A 655 -30.18 -7.08 -13.55
C THR A 655 -30.17 -5.92 -14.55
N MET A 656 -30.01 -6.24 -15.83
CA MET A 656 -29.90 -5.24 -16.89
C MET A 656 -31.08 -4.25 -16.91
N TYR A 657 -30.78 -2.96 -17.05
CA TYR A 657 -31.75 -1.87 -17.12
C TYR A 657 -31.46 -0.84 -18.22
N SER A 658 -30.24 -0.76 -18.78
CA SER A 658 -29.90 0.24 -19.81
C SER A 658 -30.30 -0.15 -21.23
N VAL A 659 -30.19 -1.43 -21.60
CA VAL A 659 -30.45 -1.90 -22.97
C VAL A 659 -31.83 -2.54 -23.09
N THR A 660 -32.09 -3.58 -22.30
CA THR A 660 -33.39 -4.26 -22.21
C THR A 660 -33.67 -4.69 -20.78
N VAL A 661 -34.95 -4.65 -20.38
CA VAL A 661 -35.42 -5.14 -19.08
C VAL A 661 -35.99 -6.54 -19.27
N ALA A 662 -35.25 -7.57 -18.82
CA ALA A 662 -35.71 -8.95 -18.85
C ALA A 662 -36.75 -9.21 -17.74
N GLN A 663 -37.78 -10.00 -18.03
CA GLN A 663 -38.81 -10.36 -17.06
C GLN A 663 -38.30 -11.45 -16.11
N PHE A 664 -38.85 -11.49 -14.88
CA PHE A 664 -38.59 -12.58 -13.95
C PHE A 664 -38.92 -13.97 -14.55
N PRO A 665 -38.22 -15.04 -14.15
CA PRO A 665 -37.24 -15.09 -13.06
C PRO A 665 -35.82 -14.67 -13.45
N HIS A 666 -35.08 -14.14 -12.47
CA HIS A 666 -33.64 -13.88 -12.58
C HIS A 666 -32.88 -14.81 -11.63
N TRP A 667 -31.72 -15.32 -12.01
CA TRP A 667 -30.95 -16.20 -11.15
C TRP A 667 -29.45 -16.03 -11.26
N VAL A 668 -28.76 -16.41 -10.18
CA VAL A 668 -27.31 -16.46 -10.06
C VAL A 668 -26.92 -17.84 -9.56
N ASP A 669 -25.95 -18.46 -10.22
CA ASP A 669 -25.40 -19.76 -9.83
C ASP A 669 -24.05 -19.57 -9.16
N PHE A 670 -23.88 -20.27 -8.05
CA PHE A 670 -22.70 -20.22 -7.20
C PHE A 670 -22.05 -21.60 -7.16
N ASP A 671 -20.72 -21.65 -7.28
CA ASP A 671 -19.90 -22.82 -6.96
C ASP A 671 -19.34 -22.68 -5.54
N CYS A 672 -19.55 -23.70 -4.70
CA CYS A 672 -19.04 -23.82 -3.34
C CYS A 672 -17.61 -24.38 -3.28
N GLY A 673 -16.98 -24.61 -4.43
CA GLY A 673 -15.64 -25.17 -4.62
C GLY A 673 -15.60 -26.70 -4.50
N GLU A 674 -16.27 -27.25 -3.49
CA GLU A 674 -16.41 -28.68 -3.25
C GLU A 674 -17.81 -29.05 -2.76
N ALA A 675 -18.14 -30.34 -2.74
CA ALA A 675 -19.43 -30.80 -2.23
C ALA A 675 -19.51 -30.68 -0.70
N LYS A 676 -20.44 -29.87 -0.20
CA LYS A 676 -20.63 -29.59 1.24
C LYS A 676 -22.07 -29.87 1.69
N SER A 677 -22.25 -30.07 2.99
CA SER A 677 -23.56 -30.15 3.63
C SER A 677 -24.10 -28.73 3.84
N ILE A 678 -24.91 -28.25 2.92
CA ILE A 678 -25.47 -26.89 2.92
C ILE A 678 -26.66 -26.86 3.87
N LYS A 679 -26.60 -26.03 4.91
CA LYS A 679 -27.65 -25.88 5.93
C LYS A 679 -28.50 -24.63 5.73
N GLY A 680 -28.08 -23.69 4.88
CA GLY A 680 -28.77 -22.41 4.69
C GLY A 680 -28.01 -21.46 3.79
N PHE A 681 -28.49 -20.22 3.74
CA PHE A 681 -27.83 -19.13 3.02
C PHE A 681 -28.12 -17.77 3.69
N THR A 682 -27.30 -16.77 3.36
CA THR A 682 -27.54 -15.37 3.68
C THR A 682 -27.74 -14.56 2.42
N TYR A 683 -28.54 -13.50 2.49
CA TYR A 683 -28.76 -12.56 1.41
C TYR A 683 -28.88 -11.14 1.96
N LEU A 684 -28.05 -10.23 1.46
CA LEU A 684 -28.13 -8.82 1.79
C LEU A 684 -28.70 -8.05 0.59
N PRO A 685 -29.86 -7.37 0.76
CA PRO A 685 -30.36 -6.46 -0.26
C PRO A 685 -29.34 -5.35 -0.59
N ARG A 686 -29.41 -4.76 -1.78
CA ARG A 686 -28.58 -3.57 -2.09
C ARG A 686 -28.79 -2.46 -1.05
N GLN A 687 -27.71 -1.85 -0.58
CA GLN A 687 -27.80 -0.87 0.52
C GLN A 687 -28.25 0.53 0.06
N ARG A 688 -28.07 0.86 -1.21
CA ARG A 688 -28.54 2.14 -1.81
C ARG A 688 -29.58 1.90 -2.90
N GLY A 689 -30.61 2.74 -2.95
CA GLY A 689 -31.73 2.62 -3.90
C GLY A 689 -32.79 1.60 -3.48
N ARG A 690 -33.96 1.62 -4.13
CA ARG A 690 -35.08 0.70 -3.87
C ARG A 690 -35.42 -0.21 -5.06
N ASN A 691 -34.78 0.01 -6.20
CA ASN A 691 -35.00 -0.78 -7.40
C ASN A 691 -34.20 -2.09 -7.32
N GLY A 692 -34.84 -3.23 -7.65
CA GLY A 692 -34.21 -4.54 -7.60
C GLY A 692 -34.34 -5.29 -6.26
N ASP A 693 -34.97 -4.70 -5.25
CA ASP A 693 -35.19 -5.37 -3.97
C ASP A 693 -36.07 -6.61 -4.16
N ILE A 694 -35.50 -7.80 -3.94
CA ILE A 694 -36.15 -9.09 -4.18
C ILE A 694 -37.23 -9.34 -3.11
N LYS A 695 -38.39 -9.87 -3.54
CA LYS A 695 -39.47 -10.31 -2.65
C LYS A 695 -39.55 -11.84 -2.62
N ASP A 696 -40.03 -12.46 -3.69
CA ASP A 696 -40.19 -13.91 -3.79
C ASP A 696 -38.89 -14.54 -4.34
N TYR A 697 -38.48 -15.70 -3.80
CA TYR A 697 -37.28 -16.40 -4.26
C TYR A 697 -37.37 -17.93 -4.12
N THR A 698 -36.51 -18.64 -4.85
CA THR A 698 -36.26 -20.08 -4.67
C THR A 698 -34.77 -20.39 -4.64
N ILE A 699 -34.40 -21.49 -3.96
CA ILE A 699 -33.05 -22.04 -3.90
C ILE A 699 -33.07 -23.44 -4.50
N HIS A 700 -32.19 -23.68 -5.47
CA HIS A 700 -31.90 -25.02 -5.97
C HIS A 700 -30.45 -25.36 -5.68
N VAL A 701 -30.14 -26.66 -5.67
CA VAL A 701 -28.78 -27.15 -5.46
C VAL A 701 -28.43 -28.21 -6.47
N SER A 702 -27.15 -28.32 -6.80
CA SER A 702 -26.66 -29.30 -7.77
C SER A 702 -25.29 -29.85 -7.36
N MET A 703 -24.98 -31.06 -7.83
CA MET A 703 -23.65 -31.66 -7.70
C MET A 703 -22.73 -31.31 -8.87
N ASP A 704 -23.30 -31.00 -10.04
CA ASP A 704 -22.56 -30.81 -11.31
C ASP A 704 -22.74 -29.40 -11.92
N GLY A 705 -23.69 -28.60 -11.43
CA GLY A 705 -23.98 -27.26 -11.93
C GLY A 705 -24.90 -27.25 -13.16
N GLU A 706 -25.28 -28.42 -13.66
CA GLU A 706 -26.12 -28.60 -14.84
C GLU A 706 -27.52 -29.11 -14.46
N ASN A 707 -27.58 -30.07 -13.53
CA ASN A 707 -28.80 -30.73 -13.07
C ASN A 707 -29.24 -30.20 -11.70
N TRP A 708 -30.29 -29.39 -11.67
CA TRP A 708 -30.70 -28.61 -10.49
C TRP A 708 -31.86 -29.19 -9.67
N GLY A 709 -32.62 -30.14 -10.22
CA GLY A 709 -33.77 -30.75 -9.55
C GLY A 709 -34.86 -29.75 -9.14
N GLU A 710 -35.68 -30.13 -8.15
CA GLU A 710 -36.70 -29.28 -7.52
C GLU A 710 -36.07 -28.33 -6.49
N PRO A 711 -36.68 -27.16 -6.21
CA PRO A 711 -36.15 -26.22 -5.22
C PRO A 711 -36.10 -26.85 -3.83
N VAL A 712 -34.95 -26.74 -3.17
CA VAL A 712 -34.76 -27.19 -1.78
C VAL A 712 -35.36 -26.21 -0.77
N HIS A 713 -35.64 -24.97 -1.21
CA HIS A 713 -36.30 -23.95 -0.42
C HIS A 713 -36.99 -22.91 -1.32
N GLU A 714 -38.11 -22.37 -0.85
CA GLU A 714 -38.80 -21.22 -1.43
C GLU A 714 -39.27 -20.28 -0.31
N GLY A 715 -39.33 -18.98 -0.58
CA GLY A 715 -39.74 -18.05 0.45
C GLY A 715 -39.92 -16.61 -0.01
N GLN A 716 -40.21 -15.75 0.97
CA GLN A 716 -40.37 -14.31 0.79
C GLN A 716 -39.45 -13.54 1.74
N PHE A 717 -38.75 -12.54 1.23
CA PHE A 717 -37.97 -11.63 2.08
C PHE A 717 -38.83 -10.49 2.64
N SER A 718 -38.52 -10.07 3.87
CA SER A 718 -39.08 -8.86 4.47
C SER A 718 -38.62 -7.60 3.72
N LYS A 719 -39.50 -6.60 3.63
CA LYS A 719 -39.25 -5.32 2.93
C LYS A 719 -38.40 -4.36 3.77
N ASP A 720 -37.15 -4.76 4.02
CA ASP A 720 -36.12 -3.99 4.70
C ASP A 720 -34.73 -4.35 4.16
N LYS A 721 -33.72 -3.52 4.48
CA LYS A 721 -32.34 -3.64 3.97
C LYS A 721 -31.42 -4.51 4.82
N LYS A 722 -31.92 -5.13 5.90
CA LYS A 722 -31.12 -5.98 6.77
C LYS A 722 -30.76 -7.29 6.07
N GLU A 723 -29.63 -7.87 6.46
CA GLU A 723 -29.25 -9.21 6.00
C GLU A 723 -30.33 -10.24 6.37
N LYS A 724 -30.64 -11.12 5.42
CA LYS A 724 -31.58 -12.22 5.59
C LYS A 724 -30.77 -13.49 5.81
N ARG A 725 -30.96 -14.15 6.94
CA ARG A 725 -30.36 -15.46 7.23
C ARG A 725 -31.44 -16.53 7.19
N ILE A 726 -31.33 -17.47 6.25
CA ILE A 726 -32.35 -18.49 5.99
C ILE A 726 -31.74 -19.88 6.16
N LEU A 727 -32.39 -20.72 6.97
CA LEU A 727 -32.00 -22.12 7.16
C LEU A 727 -32.88 -23.03 6.30
N LEU A 728 -32.27 -24.04 5.68
CA LEU A 728 -33.00 -25.11 5.03
C LEU A 728 -33.66 -26.00 6.09
N ASN A 729 -34.80 -26.61 5.76
CA ASN A 729 -35.50 -27.54 6.65
C ASN A 729 -34.63 -28.72 7.10
N LYS A 730 -33.66 -29.10 6.26
CA LYS A 730 -32.61 -30.06 6.55
C LYS A 730 -31.36 -29.72 5.72
N PRO A 731 -30.15 -30.01 6.21
CA PRO A 731 -28.95 -29.89 5.41
C PRO A 731 -29.01 -30.74 4.13
N VAL A 732 -28.51 -30.21 3.01
CA VAL A 732 -28.48 -30.88 1.71
C VAL A 732 -27.05 -30.91 1.19
N LYS A 733 -26.56 -32.09 0.79
CA LYS A 733 -25.23 -32.23 0.21
C LYS A 733 -25.24 -31.74 -1.24
N ALA A 734 -24.45 -30.71 -1.55
CA ALA A 734 -24.32 -30.15 -2.89
C ALA A 734 -23.01 -29.38 -3.08
N ARG A 735 -22.63 -29.12 -4.33
CA ARG A 735 -21.50 -28.24 -4.69
C ARG A 735 -21.96 -26.90 -5.26
N PHE A 736 -23.05 -26.89 -6.02
CA PHE A 736 -23.56 -25.69 -6.65
C PHE A 736 -24.90 -25.27 -6.04
N VAL A 737 -25.13 -23.96 -5.98
CA VAL A 737 -26.38 -23.36 -5.49
C VAL A 737 -26.90 -22.36 -6.50
N ARG A 738 -28.19 -22.40 -6.81
CA ARG A 738 -28.87 -21.42 -7.66
C ARG A 738 -29.83 -20.62 -6.81
N PHE A 739 -29.58 -19.32 -6.74
CA PHE A 739 -30.52 -18.36 -6.15
C PHE A 739 -31.37 -17.74 -7.24
N THR A 740 -32.66 -18.00 -7.21
CA THR A 740 -33.61 -17.50 -8.19
C THR A 740 -34.52 -16.45 -7.56
N ALA A 741 -34.41 -15.21 -8.01
CA ALA A 741 -35.37 -14.15 -7.73
C ALA A 741 -36.63 -14.35 -8.60
N LYS A 742 -37.80 -14.33 -7.99
CA LYS A 742 -39.11 -14.56 -8.64
C LYS A 742 -39.94 -13.29 -8.79
N SER A 743 -39.72 -12.30 -7.93
CA SER A 743 -40.41 -11.00 -7.98
C SER A 743 -39.64 -9.93 -7.19
N SER A 744 -40.01 -8.66 -7.38
CA SER A 744 -39.47 -7.54 -6.59
C SER A 744 -40.51 -6.93 -5.63
N GLN A 745 -40.02 -6.26 -4.60
CA GLN A 745 -40.81 -5.60 -3.56
C GLN A 745 -41.67 -4.43 -4.08
N ASN A 746 -41.35 -3.91 -5.27
CA ASN A 746 -42.02 -2.76 -5.88
C ASN A 746 -42.71 -3.12 -7.21
N GLY A 747 -42.78 -4.41 -7.57
CA GLY A 747 -43.49 -4.90 -8.75
C GLY A 747 -42.80 -4.63 -10.10
N GLN A 748 -41.54 -4.20 -10.10
CA GLN A 748 -40.72 -4.01 -11.31
C GLN A 748 -39.94 -5.29 -11.62
N ASP A 749 -39.59 -5.54 -12.89
CA ASP A 749 -38.86 -6.73 -13.35
C ASP A 749 -37.34 -6.71 -13.09
N PHE A 750 -36.92 -6.06 -11.99
CA PHE A 750 -35.53 -5.94 -11.60
C PHE A 750 -35.20 -6.81 -10.39
N ALA A 751 -34.01 -7.40 -10.38
CA ALA A 751 -33.42 -8.02 -9.20
C ALA A 751 -32.03 -7.43 -8.94
N GLY A 752 -31.65 -7.36 -7.67
CA GLY A 752 -30.31 -6.95 -7.28
C GLY A 752 -30.06 -7.17 -5.81
N GLY A 753 -28.81 -7.36 -5.45
CA GLY A 753 -28.36 -7.64 -4.09
C GLY A 753 -26.96 -7.10 -3.85
N ALA A 754 -26.62 -6.91 -2.59
CA ALA A 754 -25.26 -6.57 -2.18
C ALA A 754 -24.45 -7.85 -1.93
N GLU A 755 -24.95 -8.76 -1.08
CA GLU A 755 -24.23 -9.98 -0.70
C GLU A 755 -25.13 -11.22 -0.78
N PHE A 756 -24.51 -12.36 -1.00
CA PHE A 756 -25.06 -13.69 -0.92
C PHE A 756 -24.04 -14.64 -0.29
N GLY A 757 -24.49 -15.46 0.65
CA GLY A 757 -23.63 -16.38 1.39
C GLY A 757 -24.21 -17.76 1.50
N ILE A 758 -23.37 -18.80 1.45
CA ILE A 758 -23.82 -20.17 1.74
C ILE A 758 -23.40 -20.57 3.14
N LEU A 759 -24.34 -21.10 3.91
CA LEU A 759 -24.10 -21.66 5.24
C LEU A 759 -23.93 -23.17 5.11
N ALA A 760 -22.81 -23.69 5.61
CA ALA A 760 -22.54 -25.12 5.64
C ALA A 760 -22.25 -25.61 7.07
N GLU A 761 -22.31 -26.92 7.28
CA GLU A 761 -21.93 -27.56 8.55
C GLU A 761 -20.43 -27.53 8.84
#